data_AF-A0A672QH64-F1
#
_entry.id   AF-A0A672QH64-F1
#
_cell.length_a   1.000
_cell.length_b   1.000
_cell.length_c   1.000
_cell.angle_alpha   90.00
_cell.angle_beta   90.00
_cell.angle_gamma   90.00
#
_symmetry.space_group_name_H-M   'P 1'
#
loop_
_entity.id
_entity.type
_entity.pdbx_description
1 polymer ?
#
loop_
_entity_poly.entity_id
_entity_poly.type
_entity_poly.pdbx_seq_one_letter_code
_entity_poly.pdbx_strand_id
1 'polypeptide(L)'
;TNRLINYSSDKGVDMWSSLRCLGYLSSFNLLVAVCLGMYVRWEQTAESVIMVIFILGLFVSAIACILYYYFSMESASLSLFHLWFGFLQGLLCFLNSQSLENDIKEQVTNYLLLASVAVRMLWALTERLCSSATNKPVVLTSSELLELLGFGVASISLVFHKSLAMIALTFALTALIVDLRMKSPLALPNLACFAVITAITFFKSLEIQANPFALSCYLGRLICEPLLDVYFSSLSATERWKHFLSAGSLWRRFSLFPLAFVELAFFVLCAFKLGNLDVWYLVIPGFFVFGLLWILCHMVFLITLWCFHTKLGECQKTWAAQRSQTLNLDRIMASRGMRHFCLISERLVLFCLMSTIILGAVSWQASNGLFMSVLLVVLPLESLAHGLFHELGNCLGGTCVGYAVVVPTCYSRVGEKQPGILIQFLNEILAECYSQSYPQHGKLSDILHLFRVAHTISLRFPCSNSPSHILSGDCLRLQQILDMWKERNTSFSSRLILVLDTENSEPWVKAVQKVEKMYVAVQGAKMSPVQDAEAQEAPRLGDFTAEWVKYNCDPDSGMQWSERGRVISAIYGVSKPWSDYALHLPTGSDVAKHWKTHFPKATYPLVAVANWCCGLNLLWLCSACLRCVRRLKLSWFPPSILDTGQGIKLVRS
;
A
#
# COMPACT_ATOMS: atom_id res chain seq x y z
N THR A 1 -26.84 23.09 -29.60
CA THR A 1 -26.29 21.80 -29.13
C THR A 1 -24.77 21.70 -29.26
N ASN A 2 -24.12 22.16 -30.34
CA ASN A 2 -22.64 22.22 -30.43
C ASN A 2 -21.91 23.19 -29.47
N ARG A 3 -22.62 24.08 -28.76
CA ARG A 3 -22.01 24.98 -27.75
C ARG A 3 -21.85 24.37 -26.36
N LEU A 4 -22.64 23.35 -26.00
CA LEU A 4 -22.58 22.74 -24.66
C LEU A 4 -21.54 21.62 -24.59
N ILE A 5 -21.32 20.90 -25.69
CA ILE A 5 -20.29 19.85 -25.79
C ILE A 5 -18.88 20.46 -25.78
N ASN A 6 -18.68 21.60 -26.47
CA ASN A 6 -17.41 22.34 -26.39
C ASN A 6 -17.16 22.94 -25.00
N TYR A 7 -18.20 23.40 -24.28
CA TYR A 7 -18.04 23.97 -22.94
C TYR A 7 -17.64 22.92 -21.88
N SER A 8 -17.99 21.65 -22.08
CA SER A 8 -17.59 20.53 -21.20
C SER A 8 -16.23 19.92 -21.56
N SER A 9 -15.87 19.91 -22.85
CA SER A 9 -14.55 19.49 -23.32
C SER A 9 -13.48 20.52 -22.92
N ASP A 10 -13.76 21.82 -23.04
CA ASP A 10 -12.87 22.89 -22.57
C ASP A 10 -12.58 22.76 -21.07
N LYS A 11 -13.59 22.53 -20.24
CA LYS A 11 -13.40 22.38 -18.79
C LYS A 11 -12.47 21.22 -18.40
N GLY A 12 -12.44 20.13 -19.18
CA GLY A 12 -11.55 19.00 -18.92
C GLY A 12 -10.10 19.30 -19.26
N VAL A 13 -9.88 19.99 -20.39
CA VAL A 13 -8.55 20.43 -20.86
C VAL A 13 -8.01 21.56 -19.98
N ASP A 14 -8.87 22.51 -19.57
CA ASP A 14 -8.56 23.59 -18.65
C ASP A 14 -8.21 23.07 -17.26
N MET A 15 -8.94 22.07 -16.76
CA MET A 15 -8.63 21.47 -15.47
C MET A 15 -7.30 20.72 -15.51
N TRP A 16 -6.99 19.94 -16.56
CA TRP A 16 -5.71 19.23 -16.69
C TRP A 16 -4.50 20.17 -16.89
N SER A 17 -4.69 21.26 -17.64
CA SER A 17 -3.64 22.27 -17.83
C SER A 17 -3.40 23.10 -16.57
N SER A 18 -4.47 23.52 -15.89
CA SER A 18 -4.42 24.20 -14.58
C SER A 18 -3.78 23.31 -13.52
N LEU A 19 -4.12 22.03 -13.55
CA LEU A 19 -3.49 21.01 -12.75
C LEU A 19 -1.98 21.02 -13.02
N ARG A 20 -1.51 20.68 -14.23
CA ARG A 20 -0.07 20.63 -14.53
C ARG A 20 0.67 21.93 -14.18
N CYS A 21 0.02 23.08 -14.39
CA CYS A 21 0.54 24.39 -14.01
C CYS A 21 0.84 24.49 -12.50
N LEU A 22 -0.03 23.94 -11.64
CA LEU A 22 0.14 23.95 -10.19
C LEU A 22 1.35 23.10 -9.74
N GLY A 23 1.60 21.98 -10.43
CA GLY A 23 2.81 21.18 -10.27
C GLY A 23 4.08 21.95 -10.64
N TYR A 24 4.10 22.60 -11.81
CA TYR A 24 5.23 23.43 -12.26
C TYR A 24 5.46 24.63 -11.34
N LEU A 25 4.40 25.30 -10.89
CA LEU A 25 4.45 26.44 -9.98
C LEU A 25 5.12 26.05 -8.65
N SER A 26 4.81 24.87 -8.11
CA SER A 26 5.43 24.36 -6.89
C SER A 26 6.95 24.19 -7.03
N SER A 27 7.40 23.64 -8.17
CA SER A 27 8.82 23.43 -8.45
C SER A 27 9.56 24.73 -8.76
N PHE A 28 8.92 25.66 -9.48
CA PHE A 28 9.47 27.00 -9.72
C PHE A 28 9.61 27.79 -8.42
N ASN A 29 8.59 27.76 -7.57
CA ASN A 29 8.63 28.39 -6.26
C ASN A 29 9.76 27.81 -5.38
N LEU A 30 10.01 26.50 -5.46
CA LEU A 30 11.14 25.86 -4.78
C LEU A 30 12.48 26.40 -5.29
N LEU A 31 12.65 26.52 -6.60
CA LEU A 31 13.87 27.05 -7.21
C LEU A 31 14.16 28.46 -6.69
N VAL A 32 13.15 29.34 -6.71
CA VAL A 32 13.28 30.72 -6.22
C VAL A 32 13.65 30.73 -4.74
N ALA A 33 12.99 29.91 -3.92
CA ALA A 33 13.27 29.81 -2.49
C ALA A 33 14.72 29.37 -2.22
N VAL A 34 15.19 28.32 -2.90
CA VAL A 34 16.55 27.79 -2.73
C VAL A 34 17.60 28.81 -3.19
N CYS A 35 17.40 29.45 -4.34
CA CYS A 35 18.32 30.47 -4.83
C CYS A 35 18.41 31.67 -3.88
N LEU A 36 17.26 32.17 -3.40
CA LEU A 36 17.22 33.27 -2.44
C LEU A 36 17.90 32.87 -1.12
N GLY A 37 17.59 31.69 -0.59
CA GLY A 37 18.17 31.21 0.66
C GLY A 37 19.69 31.03 0.60
N MET A 38 20.23 30.54 -0.50
CA MET A 38 21.69 30.44 -0.71
C MET A 38 22.33 31.83 -0.85
N TYR A 39 21.66 32.76 -1.53
CA TYR A 39 22.13 34.14 -1.68
C TYR A 39 22.22 34.87 -0.33
N VAL A 40 21.18 34.76 0.51
CA VAL A 40 21.15 35.41 1.83
C VAL A 40 22.27 34.87 2.74
N ARG A 41 22.53 33.55 2.70
CA ARG A 41 23.65 32.95 3.44
C ARG A 41 24.99 33.49 2.99
N TRP A 42 25.22 33.58 1.68
CA TRP A 42 26.44 34.18 1.14
C TRP A 42 26.59 35.66 1.52
N GLU A 43 25.52 36.45 1.42
CA GLU A 43 25.52 37.88 1.76
C GLU A 43 25.92 38.11 3.23
N GLN A 44 25.45 37.25 4.13
CA GLN A 44 25.72 37.37 5.57
C GLN A 44 27.07 36.77 6.00
N THR A 45 27.50 35.65 5.42
CA THR A 45 28.77 35.00 5.84
C THR A 45 29.98 35.50 5.05
N ALA A 46 29.78 36.10 3.87
CA ALA A 46 30.82 36.46 2.91
C ALA A 46 31.77 35.30 2.54
N GLU A 47 31.35 34.04 2.77
CA GLU A 47 32.17 32.88 2.46
C GLU A 47 32.19 32.61 0.95
N SER A 48 33.38 32.62 0.36
CA SER A 48 33.58 32.37 -1.06
C SER A 48 33.12 30.97 -1.50
N VAL A 49 33.13 29.99 -0.57
CA VAL A 49 32.71 28.61 -0.84
C VAL A 49 31.22 28.54 -1.24
N ILE A 50 30.34 29.29 -0.56
CA ILE A 50 28.91 29.32 -0.88
C ILE A 50 28.67 29.92 -2.26
N MET A 51 29.41 30.98 -2.61
CA MET A 51 29.35 31.58 -3.94
C MET A 51 29.83 30.61 -5.03
N VAL A 52 30.93 29.89 -4.79
CA VAL A 52 31.45 28.86 -5.73
C VAL A 52 30.40 27.76 -5.93
N ILE A 53 29.78 27.27 -4.87
CA ILE A 53 28.71 26.27 -4.94
C ILE A 53 27.52 26.81 -5.75
N PHE A 54 27.13 28.07 -5.53
CA PHE A 54 26.03 28.70 -6.26
C PHE A 54 26.34 28.83 -7.76
N ILE A 55 27.53 29.28 -8.13
CA ILE A 55 27.97 29.38 -9.54
C ILE A 55 28.02 27.99 -10.18
N LEU A 56 28.56 26.99 -9.48
CA LEU A 56 28.57 25.60 -9.95
C LEU A 56 27.13 25.10 -10.18
N GLY A 57 26.19 25.50 -9.34
CA GLY A 57 24.78 25.15 -9.51
C GLY A 57 24.11 25.75 -10.74
N LEU A 58 24.43 27.01 -11.05
CA LEU A 58 23.98 27.63 -12.29
C LEU A 58 24.56 26.90 -13.50
N PHE A 59 25.83 26.48 -13.42
CA PHE A 59 26.47 25.70 -14.47
C PHE A 59 25.83 24.32 -14.67
N VAL A 60 25.57 23.58 -13.58
CA VAL A 60 24.85 22.29 -13.63
C VAL A 60 23.44 22.46 -14.20
N SER A 61 22.73 23.53 -13.81
CA SER A 61 21.41 23.84 -14.34
C SER A 61 21.45 24.18 -15.84
N ALA A 62 22.47 24.92 -16.29
CA ALA A 62 22.69 25.20 -17.71
C ALA A 62 22.97 23.92 -18.52
N ILE A 63 23.80 23.02 -17.99
CA ILE A 63 24.04 21.70 -18.60
C ILE A 63 22.74 20.91 -18.68
N ALA A 64 21.93 20.88 -17.61
CA ALA A 64 20.64 20.20 -17.63
C ALA A 64 19.71 20.76 -18.71
N CYS A 65 19.64 22.09 -18.88
CA CYS A 65 18.89 22.73 -19.97
C CYS A 65 19.44 22.34 -21.36
N ILE A 66 20.76 22.31 -21.53
CA ILE A 66 21.39 21.92 -22.81
C ILE A 66 21.04 20.46 -23.14
N LEU A 67 21.17 19.55 -22.17
CA LEU A 67 20.82 18.14 -22.35
C LEU A 67 19.35 17.95 -22.72
N TYR A 68 18.46 18.77 -22.13
CA TYR A 68 17.03 18.73 -22.43
C TYR A 68 16.73 19.23 -23.84
N TYR A 69 17.14 20.46 -24.17
CA TYR A 69 16.74 21.12 -25.42
C TYR A 69 17.55 20.69 -26.64
N TYR A 70 18.86 20.50 -26.51
CA TYR A 70 19.73 20.20 -27.66
C TYR A 70 19.90 18.71 -27.90
N PHE A 71 20.04 17.92 -26.83
CA PHE A 71 20.29 16.48 -26.95
C PHE A 71 19.03 15.62 -26.80
N SER A 72 17.87 16.23 -26.50
CA SER A 72 16.61 15.51 -26.20
C SER A 72 16.78 14.42 -25.13
N MET A 73 17.75 14.59 -24.23
CA MET A 73 18.06 13.65 -23.14
C MET A 73 17.30 14.05 -21.87
N GLU A 74 15.97 13.93 -21.92
CA GLU A 74 15.07 14.38 -20.84
C GLU A 74 15.38 13.71 -19.49
N SER A 75 15.61 12.39 -19.48
CA SER A 75 15.92 11.64 -18.26
C SER A 75 17.22 12.08 -17.59
N ALA A 76 18.28 12.33 -18.39
CA ALA A 76 19.57 12.77 -17.85
C ALA A 76 19.48 14.20 -17.29
N SER A 77 18.76 15.09 -17.98
CA SER A 77 18.49 16.45 -17.53
C SER A 77 17.73 16.47 -16.20
N LEU A 78 16.59 15.76 -16.13
CA LEU A 78 15.78 15.67 -14.92
C LEU A 78 16.56 15.02 -13.78
N SER A 79 17.38 14.01 -14.07
CA SER A 79 18.22 13.36 -13.06
C SER A 79 19.23 14.32 -12.42
N LEU A 80 19.94 15.12 -13.24
CA LEU A 80 20.85 16.14 -12.75
C LEU A 80 20.12 17.20 -11.92
N PHE A 81 18.93 17.60 -12.36
CA PHE A 81 18.10 18.58 -11.66
C PHE A 81 17.70 18.07 -10.26
N HIS A 82 17.13 16.87 -10.15
CA HIS A 82 16.74 16.30 -8.85
C HIS A 82 17.91 16.11 -7.90
N LEU A 83 19.06 15.63 -8.41
CA LEU A 83 20.28 15.48 -7.63
C LEU A 83 20.75 16.82 -7.06
N TRP A 84 20.78 17.85 -7.91
CA TRP A 84 21.24 19.18 -7.53
C TRP A 84 20.31 19.86 -6.53
N PHE A 85 19.00 19.71 -6.68
CA PHE A 85 18.02 20.25 -5.74
C PHE A 85 18.13 19.60 -4.35
N GLY A 86 18.26 18.27 -4.29
CA GLY A 86 18.49 17.57 -3.03
C GLY A 86 19.76 18.07 -2.32
N PHE A 87 20.82 18.33 -3.08
CA PHE A 87 22.08 18.88 -2.57
C PHE A 87 21.91 20.30 -2.02
N LEU A 88 21.31 21.21 -2.78
CA LEU A 88 21.10 22.59 -2.34
C LEU A 88 20.16 22.70 -1.14
N GLN A 89 19.07 21.91 -1.11
CA GLN A 89 18.19 21.85 0.06
C GLN A 89 18.91 21.33 1.30
N GLY A 90 19.80 20.35 1.15
CA GLY A 90 20.65 19.86 2.24
C GLY A 90 21.56 20.95 2.79
N LEU A 91 22.26 21.69 1.90
CA LEU A 91 23.09 22.82 2.32
C LEU A 91 22.29 23.92 3.03
N LEU A 92 21.10 24.24 2.51
CA LEU A 92 20.19 25.22 3.11
C LEU A 92 19.77 24.81 4.54
N CYS A 93 19.63 23.50 4.79
CA CYS A 93 19.36 22.97 6.12
C CYS A 93 20.55 23.14 7.06
N PHE A 94 21.77 22.85 6.61
CA PHE A 94 22.96 22.78 7.47
C PHE A 94 23.65 24.13 7.70
N LEU A 95 23.62 25.01 6.71
CA LEU A 95 24.22 26.34 6.77
C LEU A 95 23.23 27.34 7.37
N ASN A 96 22.97 27.24 8.66
CA ASN A 96 22.05 28.14 9.35
C ASN A 96 22.74 28.75 10.58
N SER A 97 22.51 30.04 10.80
CA SER A 97 23.10 30.85 11.86
C SER A 97 22.04 31.74 12.49
N GLN A 98 22.18 32.04 13.78
CA GLN A 98 21.23 32.92 14.50
C GLN A 98 21.17 34.34 13.92
N SER A 99 22.21 34.78 13.22
CA SER A 99 22.23 36.08 12.53
C SER A 99 21.18 36.20 11.42
N LEU A 100 20.71 35.08 10.86
CA LEU A 100 19.76 35.05 9.75
C LEU A 100 18.30 35.22 10.21
N GLU A 101 17.99 35.02 11.49
CA GLU A 101 16.60 34.94 11.98
C GLU A 101 15.84 36.26 11.83
N ASN A 102 16.55 37.39 11.88
CA ASN A 102 15.99 38.74 11.76
C ASN A 102 16.00 39.28 10.32
N ASP A 103 16.57 38.56 9.35
CA ASP A 103 16.66 39.03 7.96
C ASP A 103 15.32 38.82 7.23
N ILE A 104 14.79 39.89 6.63
CA ILE A 104 13.55 39.87 5.86
C ILE A 104 13.66 38.88 4.69
N LYS A 105 14.84 38.75 4.06
CA LYS A 105 15.05 37.86 2.92
C LYS A 105 15.04 36.38 3.36
N GLU A 106 15.52 36.05 4.56
CA GLU A 106 15.40 34.68 5.11
C GLU A 106 13.94 34.37 5.48
N GLN A 107 13.20 35.33 6.03
CA GLN A 107 11.75 35.15 6.27
C GLN A 107 10.98 34.89 4.98
N VAL A 108 11.25 35.67 3.92
CA VAL A 108 10.67 35.43 2.58
C VAL A 108 11.03 34.04 2.08
N THR A 109 12.29 33.62 2.21
CA THR A 109 12.75 32.27 1.85
C THR A 109 11.94 31.19 2.59
N ASN A 110 11.77 31.32 3.90
CA ASN A 110 11.03 30.37 4.74
C ASN A 110 9.54 30.27 4.31
N TYR A 111 8.89 31.39 4.00
CA TYR A 111 7.53 31.38 3.48
C TYR A 111 7.42 30.74 2.10
N LEU A 112 8.38 31.00 1.19
CA LEU A 112 8.40 30.37 -0.13
C LEU A 112 8.60 28.85 -0.03
N LEU A 113 9.46 28.38 0.88
CA LEU A 113 9.66 26.95 1.16
C LEU A 113 8.35 26.27 1.62
N LEU A 114 7.65 26.88 2.59
CA LEU A 114 6.36 26.38 3.08
C LEU A 114 5.29 26.39 1.99
N ALA A 115 5.19 27.49 1.22
CA ALA A 115 4.26 27.60 0.12
C ALA A 115 4.52 26.52 -0.94
N SER A 116 5.78 26.18 -1.22
CA SER A 116 6.15 25.12 -2.15
C SER A 116 5.57 23.76 -1.73
N VAL A 117 5.66 23.41 -0.43
CA VAL A 117 5.08 22.18 0.12
C VAL A 117 3.55 22.22 0.03
N ALA A 118 2.92 23.32 0.44
CA ALA A 118 1.47 23.45 0.43
C ALA A 118 0.88 23.27 -0.98
N VAL A 119 1.49 23.93 -1.98
CA VAL A 119 1.09 23.79 -3.39
C VAL A 119 1.33 22.36 -3.88
N ARG A 120 2.44 21.70 -3.49
CA ARG A 120 2.72 20.29 -3.86
C ARG A 120 1.71 19.32 -3.25
N MET A 121 1.33 19.52 -1.99
CA MET A 121 0.30 18.73 -1.31
C MET A 121 -1.06 18.90 -1.98
N LEU A 122 -1.44 20.15 -2.30
CA LEU A 122 -2.69 20.44 -2.99
C LEU A 122 -2.72 19.81 -4.39
N TRP A 123 -1.62 19.91 -5.13
CA TRP A 123 -1.41 19.22 -6.40
C TRP A 123 -1.65 17.71 -6.27
N ALA A 124 -0.90 17.07 -5.38
CA ALA A 124 -0.94 15.62 -5.23
C ALA A 124 -2.30 15.11 -4.75
N LEU A 125 -3.01 15.88 -3.92
CA LEU A 125 -4.35 15.57 -3.45
C LEU A 125 -5.38 15.73 -4.57
N THR A 126 -5.34 16.84 -5.30
CA THR A 126 -6.29 17.11 -6.40
C THR A 126 -6.14 16.09 -7.54
N GLU A 127 -4.92 15.72 -7.90
CA GLU A 127 -4.65 14.68 -8.90
C GLU A 127 -5.28 13.32 -8.54
N ARG A 128 -5.22 12.94 -7.25
CA ARG A 128 -5.79 11.68 -6.73
C ARG A 128 -7.32 11.74 -6.61
N LEU A 129 -7.87 12.87 -6.14
CA LEU A 129 -9.32 13.06 -6.05
C LEU A 129 -10.00 13.06 -7.42
N CYS A 130 -9.32 13.59 -8.45
CA CYS A 130 -9.82 13.58 -9.83
C CYS A 130 -9.64 12.24 -10.55
N SER A 131 -9.11 11.20 -9.89
CA SER A 131 -8.77 9.89 -10.47
C SER A 131 -7.84 9.96 -11.69
N SER A 132 -7.07 11.03 -11.83
CA SER A 132 -6.09 11.20 -12.92
C SER A 132 -4.74 10.53 -12.63
N ALA A 133 -4.51 10.11 -11.38
CA ALA A 133 -3.25 9.53 -10.94
C ALA A 133 -3.05 8.12 -11.53
N THR A 134 -2.00 7.94 -12.35
CA THR A 134 -1.58 6.62 -12.83
C THR A 134 -0.69 5.94 -11.78
N ASN A 135 -1.26 5.01 -11.01
CA ASN A 135 -0.50 4.27 -10.01
C ASN A 135 0.45 3.28 -10.70
N LYS A 136 1.77 3.52 -10.62
CA LYS A 136 2.80 2.58 -11.10
C LYS A 136 3.40 1.82 -9.92
N PRO A 137 3.67 0.52 -10.05
CA PRO A 137 4.35 -0.25 -9.01
C PRO A 137 5.82 0.14 -8.97
N VAL A 138 6.17 1.09 -8.10
CA VAL A 138 7.54 1.60 -7.97
C VAL A 138 7.94 1.54 -6.50
N VAL A 139 9.13 1.00 -6.23
CA VAL A 139 9.71 0.92 -4.87
C VAL A 139 10.18 2.30 -4.42
N LEU A 140 10.96 2.96 -5.27
CA LEU A 140 11.46 4.32 -5.10
C LEU A 140 11.57 4.96 -6.49
N THR A 141 11.10 6.18 -6.66
CA THR A 141 11.24 6.87 -7.96
C THR A 141 12.67 7.32 -8.18
N SER A 142 13.08 7.50 -9.44
CA SER A 142 14.40 8.04 -9.75
C SER A 142 14.60 9.45 -9.18
N SER A 143 13.55 10.27 -9.17
CA SER A 143 13.57 11.60 -8.56
C SER A 143 13.81 11.54 -7.04
N GLU A 144 13.07 10.69 -6.33
CA GLU A 144 13.25 10.49 -4.88
C GLU A 144 14.67 10.02 -4.56
N LEU A 145 15.17 9.02 -5.28
CA LEU A 145 16.51 8.48 -5.09
C LEU A 145 17.59 9.55 -5.27
N LEU A 146 17.46 10.39 -6.31
CA LEU A 146 18.44 11.42 -6.60
C LEU A 146 18.37 12.59 -5.62
N GLU A 147 17.17 13.00 -5.18
CA GLU A 147 17.01 14.00 -4.12
C GLU A 147 17.56 13.51 -2.76
N LEU A 148 17.36 12.23 -2.43
CA LEU A 148 17.94 11.56 -1.26
C LEU A 148 19.47 11.51 -1.34
N LEU A 149 20.02 11.16 -2.51
CA LEU A 149 21.46 11.10 -2.75
C LEU A 149 22.08 12.51 -2.66
N GLY A 150 21.44 13.52 -3.26
CA GLY A 150 21.88 14.91 -3.19
C GLY A 150 21.96 15.41 -1.76
N PHE A 151 20.92 15.19 -0.95
CA PHE A 151 20.91 15.56 0.46
C PHE A 151 21.97 14.80 1.29
N GLY A 152 22.17 13.51 0.98
CA GLY A 152 23.24 12.70 1.57
C GLY A 152 24.63 13.26 1.26
N VAL A 153 24.87 13.68 0.01
CA VAL A 153 26.13 14.34 -0.39
C VAL A 153 26.30 15.68 0.31
N ALA A 154 25.24 16.49 0.46
CA ALA A 154 25.30 17.74 1.20
C ALA A 154 25.70 17.53 2.67
N SER A 155 25.37 16.39 3.26
CA SER A 155 25.73 16.05 4.64
C SER A 155 27.24 15.90 4.85
N ILE A 156 28.03 15.69 3.79
CA ILE A 156 29.50 15.63 3.83
C ILE A 156 30.10 16.99 4.22
N SER A 157 29.37 18.09 4.05
CA SER A 157 29.79 19.41 4.54
C SER A 157 29.91 19.49 6.07
N LEU A 158 29.30 18.56 6.79
CA LEU A 158 29.37 18.45 8.24
C LEU A 158 30.60 17.65 8.70
N VAL A 159 31.01 17.85 9.95
CA VAL A 159 32.07 17.04 10.60
C VAL A 159 31.74 15.55 10.53
N PHE A 160 32.75 14.71 10.31
CA PHE A 160 32.63 13.27 10.01
C PHE A 160 31.58 12.50 10.84
N HIS A 161 31.56 12.65 12.17
CA HIS A 161 30.57 11.94 12.99
C HIS A 161 29.13 12.45 12.79
N LYS A 162 28.96 13.76 12.57
CA LYS A 162 27.67 14.38 12.27
C LYS A 162 27.19 14.00 10.87
N SER A 163 28.10 13.99 9.88
CA SER A 163 27.79 13.60 8.52
C SER A 163 27.36 12.13 8.42
N LEU A 164 28.04 11.22 9.12
CA LEU A 164 27.67 9.80 9.17
C LEU A 164 26.26 9.60 9.75
N ALA A 165 25.92 10.30 10.84
CA ALA A 165 24.59 10.24 11.44
C ALA A 165 23.49 10.78 10.50
N MET A 166 23.76 11.87 9.78
CA MET A 166 22.85 12.43 8.77
C MET A 166 22.66 11.50 7.57
N ILE A 167 23.74 10.88 7.06
CA ILE A 167 23.65 9.88 5.98
C ILE A 167 22.84 8.66 6.44
N ALA A 168 23.03 8.20 7.68
CA ALA A 168 22.18 7.14 8.23
C ALA A 168 20.70 7.58 8.33
N LEU A 169 20.43 8.86 8.63
CA LEU A 169 19.07 9.40 8.64
C LEU A 169 18.45 9.45 7.23
N THR A 170 19.22 9.74 6.18
CA THR A 170 18.70 9.69 4.80
C THR A 170 18.37 8.25 4.37
N PHE A 171 19.16 7.27 4.81
CA PHE A 171 18.80 5.85 4.65
C PHE A 171 17.51 5.50 5.41
N ALA A 172 17.33 6.03 6.62
CA ALA A 172 16.11 5.82 7.40
C ALA A 172 14.87 6.39 6.67
N LEU A 173 14.99 7.60 6.13
CA LEU A 173 13.95 8.22 5.32
C LEU A 173 13.65 7.41 4.05
N THR A 174 14.69 6.88 3.39
CA THR A 174 14.53 6.00 2.22
C THR A 174 13.73 4.75 2.60
N ALA A 175 14.10 4.06 3.68
CA ALA A 175 13.40 2.88 4.16
C ALA A 175 11.94 3.19 4.53
N LEU A 176 11.68 4.35 5.14
CA LEU A 176 10.35 4.82 5.48
C LEU A 176 9.47 5.12 4.25
N ILE A 177 10.04 5.75 3.20
CA ILE A 177 9.32 6.00 1.94
C ILE A 177 8.91 4.66 1.31
N VAL A 178 9.82 3.68 1.28
CA VAL A 178 9.53 2.33 0.78
C VAL A 178 8.44 1.66 1.63
N ASP A 179 8.50 1.78 2.96
CA ASP A 179 7.49 1.24 3.89
C ASP A 179 6.09 1.81 3.63
N LEU A 180 5.99 3.13 3.39
CA LEU A 180 4.75 3.81 3.01
C LEU A 180 4.23 3.33 1.64
N ARG A 181 5.08 3.24 0.62
CA ARG A 181 4.69 2.80 -0.73
C ARG A 181 4.21 1.35 -0.74
N MET A 182 4.81 0.50 0.09
CA MET A 182 4.39 -0.89 0.25
C MET A 182 3.11 -1.06 1.09
N LYS A 183 2.62 0.02 1.72
CA LYS A 183 1.43 0.02 2.60
C LYS A 183 1.54 -0.93 3.79
N SER A 184 2.74 -1.09 4.33
CA SER A 184 2.94 -1.90 5.53
C SER A 184 2.04 -1.40 6.67
N PRO A 185 1.45 -2.31 7.47
CA PRO A 185 0.58 -1.92 8.58
C PRO A 185 1.26 -1.04 9.64
N LEU A 186 2.59 -1.10 9.75
CA LEU A 186 3.38 -0.34 10.72
C LEU A 186 4.02 0.93 10.12
N ALA A 187 3.77 1.26 8.85
CA ALA A 187 4.37 2.42 8.19
C ALA A 187 3.97 3.77 8.80
N LEU A 188 2.71 3.95 9.20
CA LEU A 188 2.25 5.19 9.86
C LEU A 188 2.82 5.36 11.28
N PRO A 189 2.84 4.32 12.15
CA PRO A 189 3.62 4.35 13.38
C PRO A 189 5.09 4.68 13.17
N ASN A 190 5.74 4.09 12.16
CA ASN A 190 7.14 4.39 11.83
C ASN A 190 7.34 5.85 11.40
N LEU A 191 6.41 6.42 10.61
CA LEU A 191 6.44 7.83 10.24
C LEU A 191 6.31 8.74 11.45
N ALA A 192 5.39 8.44 12.37
CA ALA A 192 5.22 9.20 13.61
C ALA A 192 6.48 9.10 14.50
N CYS A 193 7.03 7.89 14.64
CA CYS A 193 8.27 7.64 15.39
C CYS A 193 9.45 8.41 14.78
N PHE A 194 9.62 8.34 13.46
CA PHE A 194 10.64 9.07 12.71
C PHE A 194 10.52 10.58 12.95
N ALA A 195 9.32 11.15 12.82
CA ALA A 195 9.10 12.58 13.03
C ALA A 195 9.41 13.01 14.47
N VAL A 196 8.94 12.24 15.48
CA VAL A 196 9.13 12.56 16.91
C VAL A 196 10.60 12.47 17.32
N ILE A 197 11.28 11.36 17.00
CA ILE A 197 12.70 11.16 17.35
C ILE A 197 13.57 12.20 16.63
N THR A 198 13.28 12.45 15.35
CA THR A 198 14.05 13.41 14.56
C THR A 198 13.91 14.84 15.12
N ALA A 199 12.68 15.26 15.41
CA ALA A 199 12.39 16.62 15.88
C ALA A 199 12.84 16.89 17.33
N ILE A 200 12.67 15.93 18.25
CA ILE A 200 12.90 16.16 19.68
C ILE A 200 14.34 15.84 20.08
N THR A 201 14.90 14.72 19.61
CA THR A 201 16.15 14.19 20.15
C THR A 201 17.30 14.22 19.15
N PHE A 202 17.08 13.91 17.88
CA PHE A 202 18.16 13.73 16.91
C PHE A 202 18.95 15.02 16.64
N PHE A 203 18.30 16.11 16.21
CA PHE A 203 19.01 17.37 15.94
C PHE A 203 19.65 17.97 17.19
N LYS A 204 18.99 17.80 18.34
CA LYS A 204 19.55 18.17 19.64
C LYS A 204 20.81 17.38 19.96
N SER A 205 20.84 16.08 19.67
CA SER A 205 22.00 15.21 19.91
C SER A 205 23.21 15.53 19.03
N LEU A 206 22.97 16.01 17.80
CA LEU A 206 24.04 16.39 16.87
C LEU A 206 24.52 17.83 17.06
N GLU A 207 23.84 18.62 17.90
CA GLU A 207 24.11 20.05 18.09
C GLU A 207 24.20 20.79 16.75
N ILE A 208 23.29 20.46 15.82
CA ILE A 208 23.17 21.13 14.52
C ILE A 208 21.99 22.08 14.61
N GLN A 209 22.23 23.37 14.34
CA GLN A 209 21.16 24.37 14.21
C GLN A 209 20.47 24.25 12.84
N ALA A 210 19.83 23.13 12.54
CA ALA A 210 19.24 22.92 11.22
C ALA A 210 18.09 23.91 10.96
N ASN A 211 18.00 24.50 9.76
CA ASN A 211 16.84 25.33 9.39
C ASN A 211 15.58 24.43 9.34
N PRO A 212 14.59 24.65 10.23
CA PRO A 212 13.42 23.79 10.33
C PRO A 212 12.48 23.90 9.12
N PHE A 213 12.43 25.06 8.45
CA PHE A 213 11.61 25.28 7.26
C PHE A 213 12.18 24.56 6.04
N ALA A 214 13.50 24.62 5.84
CA ALA A 214 14.19 23.89 4.78
C ALA A 214 14.04 22.37 4.96
N LEU A 215 14.24 21.88 6.18
CA LEU A 215 14.08 20.47 6.50
C LEU A 215 12.63 19.99 6.32
N SER A 216 11.66 20.77 6.82
CA SER A 216 10.24 20.46 6.65
C SER A 216 9.83 20.50 5.19
N CYS A 217 10.43 21.39 4.38
CA CYS A 217 10.22 21.44 2.95
C CYS A 217 10.72 20.17 2.25
N TYR A 218 11.95 19.77 2.55
CA TYR A 218 12.56 18.55 2.02
C TYR A 218 11.75 17.30 2.39
N LEU A 219 11.48 17.09 3.69
CA LEU A 219 10.71 15.94 4.17
C LEU A 219 9.27 15.94 3.67
N GLY A 220 8.59 17.10 3.72
CA GLY A 220 7.21 17.24 3.30
C GLY A 220 7.00 16.93 1.83
N ARG A 221 7.92 17.37 0.95
CA ARG A 221 7.84 17.09 -0.49
C ARG A 221 8.10 15.62 -0.83
N LEU A 222 9.04 14.97 -0.15
CA LEU A 222 9.34 13.55 -0.36
C LEU A 222 8.24 12.62 0.19
N ILE A 223 7.66 12.93 1.34
CA ILE A 223 6.69 12.06 2.02
C ILE A 223 5.26 12.26 1.49
N CYS A 224 4.94 13.44 0.94
CA CYS A 224 3.61 13.81 0.45
C CYS A 224 2.95 12.71 -0.40
N GLU A 225 3.59 12.31 -1.49
CA GLU A 225 3.03 11.34 -2.43
C GLU A 225 2.93 9.93 -1.84
N PRO A 226 4.00 9.35 -1.25
CA PRO A 226 3.91 8.05 -0.57
C PRO A 226 2.81 8.01 0.50
N LEU A 227 2.65 9.08 1.29
CA LEU A 227 1.64 9.17 2.33
C LEU A 227 0.21 9.17 1.75
N LEU A 228 -0.02 9.91 0.67
CA LEU A 228 -1.30 9.90 -0.03
C LEU A 228 -1.56 8.54 -0.71
N ASP A 229 -0.52 7.88 -1.23
CA ASP A 229 -0.63 6.59 -1.91
C ASP A 229 -1.08 5.47 -0.96
N VAL A 230 -0.71 5.53 0.33
CA VAL A 230 -1.26 4.62 1.36
C VAL A 230 -2.79 4.62 1.31
N TYR A 231 -3.41 5.79 1.11
CA TYR A 231 -4.86 5.95 1.06
C TYR A 231 -5.46 5.68 -0.32
N PHE A 232 -4.92 6.31 -1.37
CA PHE A 232 -5.54 6.38 -2.70
C PHE A 232 -5.05 5.33 -3.72
N SER A 233 -3.93 4.64 -3.49
CA SER A 233 -3.41 3.70 -4.48
C SER A 233 -4.33 2.47 -4.63
N SER A 234 -4.64 2.13 -5.88
CA SER A 234 -5.48 1.00 -6.29
C SER A 234 -4.69 -0.29 -6.56
N LEU A 235 -3.36 -0.27 -6.43
CA LEU A 235 -2.50 -1.41 -6.73
C LEU A 235 -2.77 -2.57 -5.77
N SER A 236 -2.79 -3.80 -6.30
CA SER A 236 -2.85 -5.01 -5.47
C SER A 236 -1.54 -5.19 -4.68
N ALA A 237 -1.53 -6.02 -3.65
CA ALA A 237 -0.30 -6.32 -2.91
C ALA A 237 0.76 -6.95 -3.84
N THR A 238 0.39 -7.90 -4.68
CA THR A 238 1.33 -8.59 -5.58
C THR A 238 1.85 -7.66 -6.68
N GLU A 239 1.04 -6.69 -7.12
CA GLU A 239 1.47 -5.61 -8.02
C GLU A 239 2.49 -4.68 -7.33
N ARG A 240 2.27 -4.25 -6.08
CA ARG A 240 3.22 -3.41 -5.33
C ARG A 240 4.57 -4.09 -5.12
N TRP A 241 4.54 -5.35 -4.69
CA TRP A 241 5.73 -6.15 -4.44
C TRP A 241 6.33 -6.76 -5.71
N LYS A 242 5.79 -6.46 -6.90
CA LYS A 242 6.17 -7.09 -8.18
C LYS A 242 7.67 -7.06 -8.44
N HIS A 243 8.34 -5.94 -8.19
CA HIS A 243 9.80 -5.84 -8.40
C HIS A 243 10.58 -6.78 -7.49
N PHE A 244 10.16 -6.90 -6.23
CA PHE A 244 10.80 -7.79 -5.27
C PHE A 244 10.46 -9.27 -5.55
N LEU A 245 9.20 -9.57 -5.88
CA LEU A 245 8.72 -10.92 -6.21
C LEU A 245 9.28 -11.44 -7.54
N SER A 246 9.57 -10.55 -8.49
CA SER A 246 10.15 -10.92 -9.80
C SER A 246 11.68 -10.91 -9.81
N ALA A 247 12.33 -10.34 -8.79
CA ALA A 247 13.79 -10.32 -8.69
C ALA A 247 14.41 -11.73 -8.79
N GLY A 248 15.64 -11.82 -9.30
CA GLY A 248 16.35 -13.09 -9.36
C GLY A 248 16.66 -13.68 -7.98
N SER A 249 16.74 -15.01 -7.88
CA SER A 249 17.03 -15.69 -6.60
C SER A 249 18.35 -15.25 -5.96
N LEU A 250 19.36 -14.94 -6.78
CA LEU A 250 20.66 -14.45 -6.32
C LEU A 250 20.55 -13.04 -5.73
N TRP A 251 19.93 -12.10 -6.44
CA TRP A 251 19.75 -10.73 -5.96
C TRP A 251 19.00 -10.64 -4.63
N ARG A 252 17.97 -11.47 -4.45
CA ARG A 252 17.26 -11.56 -3.16
C ARG A 252 18.08 -12.17 -2.04
N ARG A 253 19.01 -13.08 -2.34
CA ARG A 253 19.93 -13.60 -1.31
C ARG A 253 20.97 -12.55 -0.95
N PHE A 254 21.46 -11.82 -1.95
CA PHE A 254 22.41 -10.73 -1.71
C PHE A 254 21.80 -9.59 -0.90
N SER A 255 20.49 -9.32 -1.00
CA SER A 255 19.81 -8.31 -0.17
C SER A 255 19.79 -8.64 1.33
N LEU A 256 20.05 -9.89 1.73
CA LEU A 256 20.14 -10.25 3.15
C LEU A 256 21.43 -9.77 3.81
N PHE A 257 22.53 -9.62 3.07
CA PHE A 257 23.80 -9.12 3.62
C PHE A 257 23.72 -7.68 4.13
N PRO A 258 23.23 -6.68 3.35
CA PRO A 258 23.10 -5.32 3.84
C PRO A 258 22.09 -5.24 5.00
N LEU A 259 21.02 -6.04 4.99
CA LEU A 259 20.08 -6.12 6.11
C LEU A 259 20.77 -6.61 7.39
N ALA A 260 21.47 -7.74 7.33
CA ALA A 260 22.21 -8.29 8.47
C ALA A 260 23.32 -7.34 8.96
N PHE A 261 23.97 -6.60 8.04
CA PHE A 261 24.97 -5.59 8.39
C PHE A 261 24.35 -4.44 9.20
N VAL A 262 23.21 -3.92 8.78
CA VAL A 262 22.51 -2.83 9.49
C VAL A 262 22.02 -3.30 10.86
N GLU A 263 21.48 -4.52 10.96
CA GLU A 263 21.08 -5.12 12.25
C GLU A 263 22.27 -5.30 13.19
N LEU A 264 23.39 -5.80 12.68
CA LEU A 264 24.62 -5.93 13.46
C LEU A 264 25.14 -4.56 13.92
N ALA A 265 25.13 -3.56 13.04
CA ALA A 265 25.52 -2.20 13.39
C ALA A 265 24.64 -1.64 14.50
N PHE A 266 23.32 -1.85 14.45
CA PHE A 266 22.40 -1.48 15.53
C PHE A 266 22.77 -2.15 16.85
N PHE A 267 23.03 -3.47 16.83
CA PHE A 267 23.41 -4.21 18.03
C PHE A 267 24.73 -3.71 18.64
N VAL A 268 25.74 -3.44 17.80
CA VAL A 268 27.03 -2.88 18.23
C VAL A 268 26.84 -1.49 18.84
N LEU A 269 26.01 -0.64 18.21
CA LEU A 269 25.71 0.69 18.75
C LEU A 269 24.96 0.61 20.09
N CYS A 270 24.07 -0.38 20.28
CA CYS A 270 23.45 -0.65 21.56
C CYS A 270 24.50 -1.05 22.62
N ALA A 271 25.48 -1.88 22.24
CA ALA A 271 26.54 -2.34 23.15
C ALA A 271 27.42 -1.20 23.66
N PHE A 272 27.62 -0.12 22.88
CA PHE A 272 28.35 1.05 23.37
C PHE A 272 27.71 1.72 24.59
N LYS A 273 26.41 1.49 24.86
CA LYS A 273 25.76 1.95 26.09
C LYS A 273 26.42 1.37 27.35
N LEU A 274 27.01 0.18 27.27
CA LEU A 274 27.72 -0.47 28.38
C LEU A 274 28.92 0.33 28.90
N GLY A 275 29.47 1.23 28.09
CA GLY A 275 30.56 2.11 28.49
C GLY A 275 30.14 3.23 29.45
N ASN A 276 28.84 3.49 29.60
CA ASN A 276 28.33 4.51 30.52
C ASN A 276 28.01 3.89 31.89
N LEU A 277 28.85 4.23 32.89
CA LEU A 277 28.84 3.62 34.22
C LEU A 277 27.81 4.22 35.20
N ASP A 278 27.06 5.26 34.82
CA ASP A 278 26.18 5.98 35.76
C ASP A 278 25.03 5.11 36.32
N VAL A 279 24.57 4.12 35.53
CA VAL A 279 23.48 3.18 35.91
C VAL A 279 23.83 1.73 35.55
N TRP A 280 25.09 1.35 35.79
CA TRP A 280 25.64 0.06 35.33
C TRP A 280 24.86 -1.17 35.84
N TYR A 281 24.33 -1.11 37.07
CA TYR A 281 23.61 -2.22 37.71
C TYR A 281 22.30 -2.61 37.02
N LEU A 282 21.65 -1.69 36.30
CA LEU A 282 20.44 -1.96 35.53
C LEU A 282 20.74 -2.16 34.05
N VAL A 283 21.66 -1.36 33.51
CA VAL A 283 22.01 -1.37 32.08
C VAL A 283 22.71 -2.66 31.68
N ILE A 284 23.68 -3.14 32.47
CA ILE A 284 24.47 -4.33 32.11
C ILE A 284 23.58 -5.59 32.11
N PRO A 285 22.84 -5.94 33.18
CA PRO A 285 21.97 -7.11 33.15
C PRO A 285 20.84 -6.98 32.12
N GLY A 286 20.26 -5.78 31.98
CA GLY A 286 19.25 -5.50 30.97
C GLY A 286 19.75 -5.77 29.56
N PHE A 287 20.91 -5.22 29.19
CA PHE A 287 21.52 -5.45 27.89
C PHE A 287 21.85 -6.93 27.65
N PHE A 288 22.35 -7.67 28.64
CA PHE A 288 22.61 -9.11 28.45
C PHE A 288 21.33 -9.90 28.20
N VAL A 289 20.28 -9.67 28.99
CA VAL A 289 19.00 -10.39 28.85
C VAL A 289 18.32 -10.03 27.53
N PHE A 290 18.13 -8.73 27.26
CA PHE A 290 17.44 -8.28 26.06
C PHE A 290 18.28 -8.39 24.80
N GLY A 291 19.60 -8.26 24.90
CA GLY A 291 20.53 -8.48 23.80
C GLY A 291 20.62 -9.94 23.38
N LEU A 292 20.67 -10.88 24.33
CA LEU A 292 20.59 -12.32 24.02
C LEU A 292 19.25 -12.65 23.36
N LEU A 293 18.13 -12.16 23.91
CA LEU A 293 16.81 -12.32 23.31
C LEU A 293 16.78 -11.77 21.88
N TRP A 294 17.31 -10.56 21.67
CA TRP A 294 17.38 -9.91 20.38
C TRP A 294 18.19 -10.74 19.37
N ILE A 295 19.38 -11.22 19.72
CA ILE A 295 20.21 -12.07 18.84
C ILE A 295 19.44 -13.31 18.42
N LEU A 296 18.79 -13.99 19.37
CA LEU A 296 18.03 -15.19 19.09
C LEU A 296 16.84 -14.91 18.16
N CYS A 297 16.12 -13.81 18.37
CA CYS A 297 15.03 -13.37 17.50
C CYS A 297 15.52 -13.03 16.09
N HIS A 298 16.63 -12.31 15.96
CA HIS A 298 17.15 -11.86 14.66
C HIS A 298 17.80 -12.98 13.85
N MET A 299 18.38 -13.97 14.52
CA MET A 299 18.78 -15.21 13.87
C MET A 299 17.56 -15.94 13.27
N VAL A 300 16.44 -16.02 14.00
CA VAL A 300 15.19 -16.57 13.48
C VAL A 300 14.65 -15.73 12.32
N PHE A 301 14.70 -14.40 12.42
CA PHE A 301 14.29 -13.47 11.38
C PHE A 301 15.03 -13.70 10.06
N LEU A 302 16.36 -13.71 10.10
CA LEU A 302 17.21 -13.93 8.92
C LEU A 302 17.00 -15.32 8.32
N ILE A 303 16.85 -16.37 9.14
CA ILE A 303 16.51 -17.72 8.67
C ILE A 303 15.13 -17.72 8.01
N THR A 304 14.15 -17.03 8.57
CA THR A 304 12.78 -16.95 8.03
C THR A 304 12.78 -16.28 6.67
N LEU A 305 13.49 -15.17 6.50
CA LEU A 305 13.66 -14.50 5.21
C LEU A 305 14.42 -15.38 4.20
N TRP A 306 15.48 -16.06 4.64
CA TRP A 306 16.22 -17.00 3.78
C TRP A 306 15.32 -18.15 3.28
N CYS A 307 14.53 -18.75 4.16
CA CYS A 307 13.56 -19.79 3.83
C CYS A 307 12.49 -19.26 2.86
N PHE A 308 11.97 -18.05 3.11
CA PHE A 308 11.02 -17.39 2.21
C PHE A 308 11.60 -17.24 0.79
N HIS A 309 12.80 -16.68 0.68
CA HIS A 309 13.46 -16.47 -0.61
C HIS A 309 13.73 -17.77 -1.37
N THR A 310 14.06 -18.84 -0.64
CA THR A 310 14.26 -20.17 -1.22
C THR A 310 12.96 -20.73 -1.77
N LYS A 311 11.87 -20.71 -0.99
CA LYS A 311 10.54 -21.15 -1.45
C LYS A 311 10.01 -20.30 -2.61
N LEU A 312 10.19 -18.98 -2.57
CA LEU A 312 9.83 -18.10 -3.68
C LEU A 312 10.66 -18.41 -4.92
N GLY A 313 11.95 -18.71 -4.77
CA GLY A 313 12.83 -19.13 -5.87
C GLY A 313 12.35 -20.43 -6.53
N GLU A 314 11.87 -21.40 -5.75
CA GLU A 314 11.25 -22.61 -6.29
C GLU A 314 9.96 -22.31 -7.06
N CYS A 315 9.10 -21.43 -6.53
CA CYS A 315 7.87 -21.00 -7.21
C CYS A 315 8.17 -20.32 -8.56
N GLN A 316 9.18 -19.45 -8.59
CA GLN A 316 9.62 -18.79 -9.83
C GLN A 316 10.20 -19.78 -10.84
N LYS A 317 10.95 -20.79 -10.39
CA LYS A 317 11.46 -21.86 -11.28
C LYS A 317 10.32 -22.66 -11.88
N THR A 318 9.31 -23.02 -11.09
CA THR A 318 8.12 -23.72 -11.61
C THR A 318 7.32 -22.84 -12.58
N TRP A 319 7.20 -21.55 -12.29
CA TRP A 319 6.55 -20.60 -13.18
C TRP A 319 7.30 -20.46 -14.51
N ALA A 320 8.63 -20.36 -14.48
CA ALA A 320 9.47 -20.31 -15.68
C ALA A 320 9.39 -21.60 -16.51
N ALA A 321 9.27 -22.77 -15.86
CA ALA A 321 9.12 -24.05 -16.53
C ALA A 321 7.73 -24.25 -17.16
N GLN A 322 6.69 -23.63 -16.60
CA GLN A 322 5.30 -23.74 -17.06
C GLN A 322 4.84 -22.54 -17.91
N ARG A 323 5.77 -21.79 -18.51
CA ARG A 323 5.49 -20.54 -19.24
C ARG A 323 4.49 -20.68 -20.41
N SER A 324 4.22 -21.90 -20.88
CA SER A 324 3.20 -22.20 -21.90
C SER A 324 1.76 -22.23 -21.37
N GLN A 325 1.56 -22.31 -20.05
CA GLN A 325 0.26 -22.26 -19.39
C GLN A 325 0.05 -20.87 -18.78
N THR A 326 -1.15 -20.30 -18.91
CA THR A 326 -1.57 -18.98 -18.40
C THR A 326 -1.69 -18.90 -16.86
N LEU A 327 -0.82 -19.60 -16.13
CA LEU A 327 -0.85 -19.68 -14.68
C LEU A 327 -0.09 -18.50 -14.04
N ASN A 328 -0.82 -17.66 -13.29
CA ASN A 328 -0.26 -16.56 -12.51
C ASN A 328 0.64 -17.09 -11.37
N LEU A 329 1.74 -16.37 -11.09
CA LEU A 329 2.69 -16.69 -10.00
C LEU A 329 1.97 -16.87 -8.65
N ASP A 330 0.94 -16.06 -8.41
CA ASP A 330 0.13 -16.09 -7.18
C ASP A 330 -0.52 -17.46 -6.94
N ARG A 331 -0.98 -18.14 -8.00
CA ARG A 331 -1.57 -19.49 -7.90
C ARG A 331 -0.53 -20.54 -7.54
N ILE A 332 0.67 -20.42 -8.10
CA ILE A 332 1.79 -21.32 -7.81
C ILE A 332 2.27 -21.13 -6.36
N MET A 333 2.37 -19.88 -5.91
CA MET A 333 2.71 -19.57 -4.53
C MET A 333 1.65 -20.13 -3.55
N ALA A 334 0.36 -19.98 -3.88
CA ALA A 334 -0.72 -20.54 -3.09
C ALA A 334 -0.66 -22.07 -3.01
N SER A 335 -0.45 -22.77 -4.13
CA SER A 335 -0.39 -24.24 -4.16
C SER A 335 0.82 -24.82 -3.44
N ARG A 336 1.92 -24.06 -3.35
CA ARG A 336 3.14 -24.42 -2.60
C ARG A 336 3.08 -24.09 -1.10
N GLY A 337 1.93 -23.64 -0.60
CA GLY A 337 1.74 -23.34 0.81
C GLY A 337 2.43 -22.07 1.30
N MET A 338 2.75 -21.12 0.40
CA MET A 338 3.37 -19.84 0.78
C MET A 338 2.48 -19.04 1.73
N ARG A 339 1.16 -19.12 1.59
CA ARG A 339 0.20 -18.50 2.50
C ARG A 339 0.45 -18.87 3.96
N HIS A 340 0.43 -20.18 4.24
CA HIS A 340 0.55 -20.69 5.60
C HIS A 340 1.92 -20.33 6.18
N PHE A 341 2.96 -20.39 5.35
CA PHE A 341 4.29 -19.90 5.71
C PHE A 341 4.26 -18.41 6.08
N CYS A 342 3.71 -17.54 5.24
CA CYS A 342 3.61 -16.10 5.48
C CYS A 342 2.84 -15.77 6.77
N LEU A 343 1.70 -16.41 7.01
CA LEU A 343 0.89 -16.18 8.23
C LEU A 343 1.61 -16.58 9.52
N ILE A 344 2.44 -17.63 9.47
CA ILE A 344 3.28 -18.00 10.62
C ILE A 344 4.41 -17.00 10.76
N SER A 345 5.15 -16.73 9.68
CA SER A 345 6.29 -15.82 9.66
C SER A 345 5.93 -14.41 10.10
N GLU A 346 4.74 -13.90 9.75
CA GLU A 346 4.22 -12.61 10.20
C GLU A 346 4.31 -12.47 11.74
N ARG A 347 3.86 -13.48 12.48
CA ARG A 347 3.90 -13.47 13.96
C ARG A 347 5.33 -13.47 14.48
N LEU A 348 6.23 -14.16 13.80
CA LEU A 348 7.64 -14.25 14.21
C LEU A 348 8.35 -12.92 13.99
N VAL A 349 8.15 -12.30 12.82
CA VAL A 349 8.75 -10.99 12.52
C VAL A 349 8.21 -9.92 13.46
N LEU A 350 6.92 -9.97 13.81
CA LEU A 350 6.35 -9.05 14.80
C LEU A 350 7.04 -9.18 16.16
N PHE A 351 7.35 -10.41 16.59
CA PHE A 351 8.08 -10.66 17.82
C PHE A 351 9.53 -10.14 17.74
N CYS A 352 10.20 -10.28 16.60
CA CYS A 352 11.52 -9.69 16.37
C CYS A 352 11.48 -8.17 16.46
N LEU A 353 10.49 -7.53 15.85
CA LEU A 353 10.30 -6.08 15.92
C LEU A 353 10.09 -5.58 17.35
N MET A 354 9.30 -6.30 18.16
CA MET A 354 9.18 -5.98 19.57
C MET A 354 10.50 -6.11 20.32
N SER A 355 11.33 -7.11 19.99
CA SER A 355 12.66 -7.25 20.60
C SER A 355 13.59 -6.08 20.25
N THR A 356 13.53 -5.55 19.03
CA THR A 356 14.27 -4.35 18.60
C THR A 356 13.83 -3.10 19.36
N ILE A 357 12.51 -2.90 19.51
CA ILE A 357 11.97 -1.79 20.31
C ILE A 357 12.44 -1.88 21.77
N ILE A 358 12.39 -3.07 22.38
CA ILE A 358 12.81 -3.28 23.77
C ILE A 358 14.31 -3.03 23.93
N LEU A 359 15.15 -3.61 23.04
CA LEU A 359 16.59 -3.41 23.10
C LEU A 359 16.97 -1.94 22.87
N GLY A 360 16.31 -1.27 21.93
CA GLY A 360 16.48 0.15 21.65
C GLY A 360 16.07 1.05 22.83
N ALA A 361 14.98 0.70 23.53
CA ALA A 361 14.53 1.42 24.72
C ALA A 361 15.50 1.25 25.91
N VAL A 362 15.96 0.02 26.17
CA VAL A 362 16.93 -0.27 27.23
C VAL A 362 18.29 0.35 26.93
N SER A 363 18.68 0.39 25.66
CA SER A 363 19.97 0.92 25.19
C SER A 363 19.88 2.37 24.74
N TRP A 364 18.85 3.12 25.16
CA TRP A 364 18.60 4.47 24.67
C TRP A 364 19.78 5.41 24.95
N GLN A 365 20.24 6.10 23.90
CA GLN A 365 21.36 7.03 23.94
C GLN A 365 20.94 8.40 23.39
N ALA A 366 20.54 9.31 24.28
CA ALA A 366 20.08 10.65 23.91
C ALA A 366 21.17 11.52 23.25
N SER A 367 22.45 11.22 23.49
CA SER A 367 23.60 11.97 22.95
C SER A 367 24.18 11.38 21.66
N ASN A 368 23.77 10.18 21.25
CA ASN A 368 24.35 9.49 20.11
C ASN A 368 23.39 9.52 18.91
N GLY A 369 23.58 10.51 18.04
CA GLY A 369 22.75 10.66 16.84
C GLY A 369 22.85 9.47 15.87
N LEU A 370 24.00 8.79 15.80
CA LEU A 370 24.18 7.61 14.95
C LEU A 370 23.34 6.41 15.44
N PHE A 371 23.24 6.22 16.77
CA PHE A 371 22.35 5.22 17.34
C PHE A 371 20.88 5.49 16.96
N MET A 372 20.44 6.75 17.09
CA MET A 372 19.06 7.12 16.74
C MET A 372 18.76 6.92 15.26
N SER A 373 19.66 7.32 14.36
CA SER A 373 19.45 7.15 12.93
C SER A 373 19.44 5.69 12.51
N VAL A 374 20.36 4.86 13.03
CA VAL A 374 20.37 3.42 12.73
C VAL A 374 19.12 2.72 13.29
N LEU A 375 18.63 3.08 14.49
CA LEU A 375 17.34 2.60 15.00
C LEU A 375 16.18 2.96 14.04
N LEU A 376 16.18 4.20 13.54
CA LEU A 376 15.20 4.66 12.56
C LEU A 376 15.34 4.01 11.17
N VAL A 377 16.47 3.37 10.85
CA VAL A 377 16.62 2.51 9.65
C VAL A 377 16.04 1.12 9.92
N VAL A 378 16.38 0.51 11.06
CA VAL A 378 15.99 -0.87 11.38
C VAL A 378 14.48 -1.01 11.50
N LEU A 379 13.80 -0.08 12.19
CA LEU A 379 12.35 -0.17 12.42
C LEU A 379 11.52 -0.24 11.11
N PRO A 380 11.73 0.63 10.10
CA PRO A 380 11.10 0.47 8.79
C PRO A 380 11.50 -0.80 8.04
N LEU A 381 12.74 -1.28 8.14
CA LEU A 381 13.18 -2.50 7.45
C LEU A 381 12.50 -3.76 8.00
N GLU A 382 12.42 -3.89 9.32
CA GLU A 382 11.68 -4.98 9.97
C GLU A 382 10.17 -4.87 9.71
N SER A 383 9.63 -3.63 9.73
CA SER A 383 8.24 -3.35 9.33
C SER A 383 7.95 -3.77 7.90
N LEU A 384 8.86 -3.52 6.96
CA LEU A 384 8.74 -3.94 5.56
C LEU A 384 8.67 -5.47 5.44
N ALA A 385 9.53 -6.18 6.16
CA ALA A 385 9.50 -7.65 6.19
C ALA A 385 8.20 -8.17 6.80
N HIS A 386 7.72 -7.55 7.89
CA HIS A 386 6.42 -7.86 8.47
C HIS A 386 5.26 -7.59 7.49
N GLY A 387 5.27 -6.42 6.84
CA GLY A 387 4.28 -6.01 5.84
C GLY A 387 4.23 -6.98 4.65
N LEU A 388 5.38 -7.41 4.16
CA LEU A 388 5.47 -8.44 3.11
C LEU A 388 4.75 -9.73 3.51
N PHE A 389 5.02 -10.25 4.72
CA PHE A 389 4.38 -11.48 5.20
C PHE A 389 2.89 -11.29 5.47
N HIS A 390 2.49 -10.16 6.05
CA HIS A 390 1.10 -9.83 6.31
C HIS A 390 0.28 -9.73 5.01
N GLU A 391 0.79 -8.99 4.03
CA GLU A 391 0.09 -8.80 2.76
C GLU A 391 0.04 -10.10 1.95
N LEU A 392 1.17 -10.80 1.80
CA LEU A 392 1.19 -12.08 1.09
C LEU A 392 0.38 -13.15 1.83
N GLY A 393 0.38 -13.19 3.15
CA GLY A 393 -0.44 -14.13 3.92
C GLY A 393 -1.95 -13.90 3.74
N ASN A 394 -2.35 -12.65 3.53
CA ASN A 394 -3.74 -12.26 3.29
C ASN A 394 -4.16 -12.36 1.81
N CYS A 395 -3.23 -12.16 0.88
CA CYS A 395 -3.50 -12.18 -0.57
C CYS A 395 -3.30 -13.57 -1.19
N LEU A 396 -2.29 -14.32 -0.77
CA LEU A 396 -2.07 -15.69 -1.25
C LEU A 396 -3.06 -16.58 -0.55
N GLY A 397 -4.02 -17.17 -1.26
CA GLY A 397 -4.95 -18.12 -0.65
C GLY A 397 -6.16 -18.43 -1.50
N GLY A 398 -6.37 -19.72 -1.75
CA GLY A 398 -7.65 -20.25 -2.18
C GLY A 398 -8.60 -20.33 -0.99
N THR A 399 -9.64 -19.53 -1.00
CA THR A 399 -10.95 -20.06 -0.63
C THR A 399 -11.58 -20.67 -1.85
N CYS A 400 -12.38 -21.71 -1.66
CA CYS A 400 -13.39 -22.08 -2.62
C CYS A 400 -14.30 -20.87 -2.80
N VAL A 401 -14.08 -20.11 -3.87
CA VAL A 401 -15.02 -19.06 -4.27
C VAL A 401 -16.04 -19.76 -5.14
N GLY A 402 -17.22 -20.02 -4.57
CA GLY A 402 -18.38 -20.41 -5.35
C GLY A 402 -18.83 -19.19 -6.15
N TYR A 403 -18.62 -19.22 -7.47
CA TYR A 403 -19.15 -18.22 -8.37
C TYR A 403 -20.53 -18.66 -8.85
N ALA A 404 -21.55 -17.90 -8.48
CA ALA A 404 -22.87 -18.04 -9.09
C ALA A 404 -23.16 -16.75 -9.85
N VAL A 405 -23.04 -16.79 -11.18
CA VAL A 405 -23.52 -15.72 -12.06
C VAL A 405 -24.97 -16.05 -12.39
N VAL A 406 -25.90 -15.26 -11.86
CA VAL A 406 -27.33 -15.41 -12.17
C VAL A 406 -27.66 -14.45 -13.32
N VAL A 407 -27.74 -14.98 -14.55
CA VAL A 407 -28.04 -14.18 -15.76
C VAL A 407 -29.53 -14.25 -16.10
N PRO A 408 -30.23 -13.10 -16.20
CA PRO A 408 -31.62 -13.05 -16.62
C PRO A 408 -31.77 -13.08 -18.15
N THR A 409 -32.81 -13.72 -18.66
CA THR A 409 -33.37 -13.50 -20.01
C THR A 409 -34.87 -13.86 -19.98
N CYS A 410 -35.62 -13.53 -21.03
CA CYS A 410 -37.07 -13.60 -21.05
C CYS A 410 -37.57 -14.87 -21.75
N TYR A 411 -38.33 -15.71 -21.05
CA TYR A 411 -39.41 -16.49 -21.67
C TYR A 411 -40.61 -16.49 -20.73
N SER A 412 -41.40 -15.41 -20.79
CA SER A 412 -42.79 -15.50 -20.37
C SER A 412 -43.55 -16.32 -21.41
N ARG A 413 -43.59 -17.64 -21.25
CA ARG A 413 -44.77 -18.37 -21.70
C ARG A 413 -45.78 -18.24 -20.58
N VAL A 414 -46.80 -17.42 -20.84
CA VAL A 414 -47.92 -17.18 -19.92
C VAL A 414 -48.44 -18.51 -19.41
N GLY A 415 -48.29 -18.80 -18.11
CA GLY A 415 -49.04 -19.89 -17.47
C GLY A 415 -48.35 -20.73 -16.40
N GLU A 416 -47.02 -20.83 -16.34
CA GLU A 416 -46.37 -21.76 -15.40
C GLU A 416 -45.75 -21.07 -14.18
N LYS A 417 -46.37 -21.33 -13.02
CA LYS A 417 -45.85 -21.06 -11.68
C LYS A 417 -44.58 -21.88 -11.47
N GLN A 418 -43.43 -21.28 -11.15
CA GLN A 418 -42.40 -21.96 -10.34
C GLN A 418 -41.22 -21.05 -9.91
N PRO A 419 -41.38 -20.25 -8.84
CA PRO A 419 -40.25 -19.69 -8.09
C PRO A 419 -39.46 -20.77 -7.30
N GLY A 420 -40.05 -21.96 -7.10
CA GLY A 420 -39.40 -23.09 -6.43
C GLY A 420 -38.20 -23.66 -7.19
N ILE A 421 -38.20 -23.63 -8.53
CA ILE A 421 -37.10 -24.16 -9.35
C ILE A 421 -35.84 -23.32 -9.20
N LEU A 422 -35.96 -21.99 -9.11
CA LEU A 422 -34.81 -21.10 -8.92
C LEU A 422 -34.16 -21.33 -7.56
N ILE A 423 -34.96 -21.48 -6.50
CA ILE A 423 -34.47 -21.79 -5.13
C ILE A 423 -33.84 -23.18 -5.10
N GLN A 424 -34.41 -24.15 -5.80
CA GLN A 424 -33.87 -25.50 -5.89
C GLN A 424 -32.54 -25.53 -6.68
N PHE A 425 -32.46 -24.80 -7.79
CA PHE A 425 -31.25 -24.65 -8.61
C PHE A 425 -30.12 -23.88 -7.88
N LEU A 426 -30.46 -22.80 -7.17
CA LEU A 426 -29.53 -22.10 -6.27
C LEU A 426 -29.03 -23.03 -5.15
N ASN A 427 -29.92 -23.83 -4.57
CA ASN A 427 -29.56 -24.82 -3.56
C ASN A 427 -28.65 -25.93 -4.12
N GLU A 428 -28.87 -26.38 -5.35
CA GLU A 428 -28.00 -27.36 -6.02
C GLU A 428 -26.62 -26.78 -6.33
N ILE A 429 -26.54 -25.57 -6.91
CA ILE A 429 -25.26 -24.89 -7.18
C ILE A 429 -24.49 -24.64 -5.88
N LEU A 430 -25.19 -24.19 -4.82
CA LEU A 430 -24.59 -23.98 -3.50
C LEU A 430 -24.13 -25.30 -2.87
N ALA A 431 -24.86 -26.40 -3.07
CA ALA A 431 -24.48 -27.73 -2.57
C ALA A 431 -23.30 -28.35 -3.36
N GLU A 432 -23.20 -28.09 -4.65
CA GLU A 432 -22.11 -28.58 -5.52
C GLU A 432 -20.80 -27.79 -5.30
N CYS A 433 -20.89 -26.47 -5.09
CA CYS A 433 -19.75 -25.67 -4.62
C CYS A 433 -19.25 -26.16 -3.24
N TYR A 434 -20.17 -26.62 -2.39
CA TYR A 434 -19.86 -27.15 -1.07
C TYR A 434 -19.17 -28.52 -1.12
N SER A 435 -19.59 -29.43 -2.01
CA SER A 435 -19.02 -30.79 -2.12
C SER A 435 -17.61 -30.81 -2.70
N GLN A 436 -17.28 -29.93 -3.64
CA GLN A 436 -15.92 -29.82 -4.22
C GLN A 436 -14.90 -29.15 -3.29
N SER A 437 -15.34 -28.57 -2.18
CA SER A 437 -14.47 -27.94 -1.18
C SER A 437 -13.79 -28.94 -0.23
N TYR A 438 -14.10 -30.24 -0.34
CA TYR A 438 -13.48 -31.33 0.42
C TYR A 438 -12.42 -32.05 -0.44
N PRO A 439 -11.11 -31.96 -0.15
CA PRO A 439 -10.12 -32.76 -0.88
C PRO A 439 -10.05 -34.16 -0.27
N GLN A 440 -10.61 -35.17 -0.95
CA GLN A 440 -10.02 -36.50 -0.88
C GLN A 440 -8.69 -36.46 -1.64
N HIS A 441 -7.63 -36.86 -0.93
CA HIS A 441 -6.26 -37.07 -1.38
C HIS A 441 -5.94 -36.85 -2.87
N GLY A 442 -5.13 -35.82 -3.13
CA GLY A 442 -4.08 -35.89 -4.15
C GLY A 442 -4.54 -35.78 -5.61
N LYS A 443 -5.00 -34.59 -6.02
CA LYS A 443 -4.75 -33.98 -7.34
C LYS A 443 -5.33 -32.57 -7.35
N LEU A 444 -4.46 -31.57 -7.24
CA LEU A 444 -4.80 -30.14 -7.19
C LEU A 444 -4.75 -29.50 -8.60
N SER A 445 -4.91 -30.27 -9.67
CA SER A 445 -4.74 -29.80 -11.06
C SER A 445 -6.03 -29.32 -11.73
N ASP A 446 -7.21 -29.70 -11.21
CA ASP A 446 -8.46 -29.54 -11.96
C ASP A 446 -9.51 -28.69 -11.21
N ILE A 447 -9.07 -27.61 -10.54
CA ILE A 447 -10.00 -26.56 -10.08
C ILE A 447 -9.95 -25.44 -11.12
N LEU A 448 -10.43 -25.76 -12.32
CA LEU A 448 -10.46 -24.88 -13.48
C LEU A 448 -11.93 -24.61 -13.83
N HIS A 449 -12.32 -23.35 -13.74
CA HIS A 449 -13.46 -22.71 -14.41
C HIS A 449 -14.70 -23.59 -14.66
N LEU A 450 -15.67 -23.57 -13.73
CA LEU A 450 -17.06 -23.81 -14.11
C LEU A 450 -17.76 -22.47 -14.38
N PHE A 451 -17.49 -21.88 -15.55
CA PHE A 451 -18.40 -20.92 -16.15
C PHE A 451 -19.46 -21.73 -16.91
N ARG A 452 -20.60 -22.02 -16.28
CA ARG A 452 -21.80 -22.43 -17.03
C ARG A 452 -22.66 -21.19 -17.26
N VAL A 453 -22.61 -20.70 -18.50
CA VAL A 453 -23.58 -19.74 -19.03
C VAL A 453 -24.90 -20.49 -19.18
N ALA A 454 -25.76 -20.41 -18.17
CA ALA A 454 -27.14 -20.85 -18.26
C ALA A 454 -27.98 -19.65 -18.72
N HIS A 455 -28.68 -19.82 -19.84
CA HIS A 455 -29.56 -18.83 -20.41
C HIS A 455 -30.86 -18.70 -19.56
N THR A 456 -31.24 -17.46 -19.14
CA THR A 456 -32.64 -16.93 -19.22
C THR A 456 -33.63 -16.89 -18.01
N ILE A 457 -33.64 -15.88 -17.08
CA ILE A 457 -34.88 -15.34 -16.36
C ILE A 457 -34.92 -13.81 -15.99
N SER A 458 -35.85 -12.97 -16.50
CA SER A 458 -36.07 -11.54 -16.09
C SER A 458 -36.95 -11.38 -14.82
N LEU A 459 -36.55 -10.54 -13.85
CA LEU A 459 -37.34 -10.17 -12.66
C LEU A 459 -37.50 -8.65 -12.53
N ARG A 460 -38.76 -8.18 -12.45
CA ARG A 460 -39.14 -6.77 -12.24
C ARG A 460 -39.42 -6.54 -10.75
N PHE A 461 -38.67 -5.65 -10.09
CA PHE A 461 -38.78 -5.38 -8.65
C PHE A 461 -39.48 -4.02 -8.37
N PRO A 462 -40.69 -4.00 -7.77
CA PRO A 462 -41.27 -2.76 -7.28
C PRO A 462 -40.74 -2.40 -5.89
N CYS A 463 -40.47 -1.12 -5.68
CA CYS A 463 -40.04 -0.53 -4.41
C CYS A 463 -41.17 0.37 -3.89
N SER A 464 -41.97 -0.09 -2.94
CA SER A 464 -42.69 0.80 -2.01
C SER A 464 -43.21 0.01 -0.81
N ASN A 465 -43.16 0.62 0.38
CA ASN A 465 -43.83 0.14 1.60
C ASN A 465 -45.35 0.43 1.57
N SER A 466 -46.01 0.26 0.42
CA SER A 466 -47.42 0.54 0.23
C SER A 466 -48.18 -0.76 -0.10
N PRO A 467 -49.29 -1.08 0.60
CA PRO A 467 -50.05 -2.28 0.34
C PRO A 467 -51.01 -2.01 -0.82
N SER A 468 -50.59 -2.29 -2.04
CA SER A 468 -51.52 -2.38 -3.16
C SER A 468 -51.06 -3.46 -4.14
N HIS A 469 -51.70 -4.61 -4.00
CA HIS A 469 -51.87 -5.72 -4.93
C HIS A 469 -51.12 -5.60 -6.28
N ILE A 470 -49.99 -6.28 -6.38
CA ILE A 470 -49.40 -6.70 -7.66
C ILE A 470 -49.48 -8.22 -7.71
N LEU A 471 -49.97 -8.73 -8.84
CA LEU A 471 -50.17 -10.16 -9.13
C LEU A 471 -48.97 -11.01 -8.69
N SER A 472 -49.31 -12.14 -8.06
CA SER A 472 -48.44 -13.22 -7.59
C SER A 472 -47.29 -13.58 -8.55
N GLY A 473 -46.11 -13.02 -8.29
CA GLY A 473 -44.83 -13.42 -8.87
C GLY A 473 -43.75 -13.23 -7.81
N ASP A 474 -43.38 -14.32 -7.13
CA ASP A 474 -42.48 -14.24 -5.97
C ASP A 474 -41.11 -13.69 -6.37
N CYS A 475 -40.79 -12.51 -5.84
CA CYS A 475 -39.52 -11.84 -6.04
C CYS A 475 -38.50 -12.29 -4.99
N LEU A 476 -37.31 -12.72 -5.42
CA LEU A 476 -36.21 -13.09 -4.52
C LEU A 476 -35.68 -11.84 -3.81
N ARG A 477 -35.72 -11.81 -2.48
CA ARG A 477 -35.22 -10.69 -1.66
C ARG A 477 -33.77 -10.95 -1.26
N LEU A 478 -32.97 -9.88 -1.16
CA LEU A 478 -31.59 -9.96 -0.64
C LEU A 478 -31.52 -10.70 0.69
N GLN A 479 -32.47 -10.45 1.60
CA GLN A 479 -32.52 -11.10 2.92
C GLN A 479 -32.61 -12.63 2.82
N GLN A 480 -33.39 -13.16 1.86
CA GLN A 480 -33.53 -14.61 1.66
C GLN A 480 -32.20 -15.23 1.22
N ILE A 481 -31.45 -14.57 0.35
CA ILE A 481 -30.11 -15.04 -0.07
C ILE A 481 -29.14 -15.00 1.11
N LEU A 482 -29.18 -13.93 1.90
CA LEU A 482 -28.32 -13.79 3.08
C LEU A 482 -28.61 -14.87 4.13
N ASP A 483 -29.89 -15.21 4.35
CA ASP A 483 -30.28 -16.24 5.30
C ASP A 483 -29.85 -17.63 4.81
N MET A 484 -30.05 -17.96 3.52
CA MET A 484 -29.54 -19.20 2.91
C MET A 484 -28.01 -19.29 3.01
N TRP A 485 -27.30 -18.20 2.70
CA TRP A 485 -25.84 -18.16 2.82
C TRP A 485 -25.39 -18.33 4.27
N LYS A 486 -26.08 -17.69 5.22
CA LYS A 486 -25.78 -17.79 6.65
C LYS A 486 -25.88 -19.23 7.14
N GLU A 487 -26.94 -19.94 6.77
CA GLU A 487 -27.13 -21.35 7.16
C GLU A 487 -25.99 -22.24 6.64
N ARG A 488 -25.57 -22.04 5.39
CA ARG A 488 -24.51 -22.82 4.73
C ARG A 488 -23.10 -22.44 5.19
N ASN A 489 -22.88 -21.19 5.59
CA ASN A 489 -21.59 -20.65 6.00
C ASN A 489 -21.40 -20.68 7.54
N THR A 490 -22.18 -21.47 8.28
CA THR A 490 -22.03 -21.62 9.74
C THR A 490 -20.71 -22.28 10.13
N SER A 491 -20.19 -23.19 9.29
CA SER A 491 -18.95 -23.93 9.51
C SER A 491 -17.71 -23.33 8.82
N PHE A 492 -17.90 -22.33 7.95
CA PHE A 492 -16.83 -21.74 7.15
C PHE A 492 -16.82 -20.21 7.30
N SER A 493 -15.64 -19.58 7.17
CA SER A 493 -15.54 -18.12 7.13
C SER A 493 -15.28 -17.70 5.69
N SER A 494 -16.29 -17.83 4.82
CA SER A 494 -16.20 -17.47 3.39
C SER A 494 -16.86 -16.12 3.09
N ARG A 495 -16.39 -15.43 2.03
CA ARG A 495 -17.00 -14.19 1.49
C ARG A 495 -18.02 -14.53 0.41
N LEU A 496 -19.07 -13.72 0.30
CA LEU A 496 -20.05 -13.77 -0.79
C LEU A 496 -19.92 -12.51 -1.66
N ILE A 497 -19.78 -12.69 -2.97
CA ILE A 497 -19.81 -11.60 -3.95
C ILE A 497 -20.99 -11.85 -4.88
N LEU A 498 -21.91 -10.89 -4.96
CA LEU A 498 -23.05 -10.91 -5.85
C LEU A 498 -22.81 -9.92 -6.99
N VAL A 499 -22.80 -10.40 -8.23
CA VAL A 499 -22.74 -9.54 -9.43
C VAL A 499 -24.13 -9.48 -10.04
N LEU A 500 -24.70 -8.28 -10.12
CA LEU A 500 -26.08 -8.04 -10.53
C LEU A 500 -26.11 -7.22 -11.82
N ASP A 501 -26.57 -7.85 -12.88
CA ASP A 501 -26.86 -7.20 -14.16
C ASP A 501 -28.39 -7.04 -14.30
N THR A 502 -28.91 -6.02 -13.61
CA THR A 502 -30.36 -5.73 -13.54
C THR A 502 -30.59 -4.24 -13.59
N GLU A 503 -31.74 -3.83 -14.16
CA GLU A 503 -32.14 -2.41 -14.29
C GLU A 503 -32.23 -1.67 -12.94
N ASN A 504 -32.42 -2.39 -11.83
CA ASN A 504 -32.62 -1.80 -10.49
C ASN A 504 -31.71 -2.43 -9.42
N SER A 505 -30.39 -2.41 -9.66
CA SER A 505 -29.39 -2.97 -8.75
C SER A 505 -29.01 -2.03 -7.57
N GLU A 506 -29.28 -0.73 -7.69
CA GLU A 506 -28.92 0.31 -6.70
C GLU A 506 -29.49 0.07 -5.27
N PRO A 507 -30.76 -0.37 -5.09
CA PRO A 507 -31.29 -0.66 -3.76
C PRO A 507 -30.54 -1.78 -3.04
N TRP A 508 -30.05 -2.80 -3.76
CA TRP A 508 -29.28 -3.89 -3.17
C TRP A 508 -27.87 -3.44 -2.76
N VAL A 509 -27.25 -2.58 -3.58
CA VAL A 509 -25.98 -1.91 -3.26
C VAL A 509 -26.10 -1.06 -1.99
N LYS A 510 -27.23 -0.37 -1.78
CA LYS A 510 -27.48 0.38 -0.53
C LYS A 510 -27.86 -0.54 0.64
N ALA A 511 -28.58 -1.63 0.38
CA ALA A 511 -29.01 -2.57 1.42
C ALA A 511 -27.84 -3.38 1.99
N VAL A 512 -26.87 -3.80 1.15
CA VAL A 512 -25.72 -4.58 1.62
C VAL A 512 -24.84 -3.80 2.60
N GLN A 513 -24.78 -2.47 2.49
CA GLN A 513 -24.04 -1.60 3.42
C GLN A 513 -24.61 -1.65 4.85
N LYS A 514 -25.87 -2.07 5.01
CA LYS A 514 -26.53 -2.22 6.31
C LYS A 514 -26.40 -3.63 6.88
N VAL A 515 -25.88 -4.59 6.12
CA VAL A 515 -25.72 -5.99 6.56
C VAL A 515 -24.63 -6.08 7.61
N GLU A 516 -24.96 -6.71 8.73
CA GLU A 516 -24.06 -6.92 9.86
C GLU A 516 -23.66 -8.39 9.96
N LYS A 517 -22.44 -8.65 10.49
CA LYS A 517 -21.92 -9.99 10.81
C LYS A 517 -21.65 -10.95 9.63
N MET A 518 -21.91 -10.54 8.38
CA MET A 518 -21.59 -11.33 7.18
C MET A 518 -20.67 -10.57 6.23
N TYR A 519 -19.76 -11.28 5.56
CA TYR A 519 -18.85 -10.70 4.57
C TYR A 519 -19.44 -10.79 3.17
N VAL A 520 -20.23 -9.78 2.81
CA VAL A 520 -20.95 -9.71 1.53
C VAL A 520 -20.58 -8.45 0.76
N ALA A 521 -20.40 -8.59 -0.55
CA ALA A 521 -20.29 -7.49 -1.51
C ALA A 521 -21.31 -7.65 -2.64
N VAL A 522 -21.82 -6.53 -3.14
CA VAL A 522 -22.72 -6.46 -4.28
C VAL A 522 -22.09 -5.54 -5.32
N GLN A 523 -21.86 -6.06 -6.52
CA GLN A 523 -21.54 -5.30 -7.71
C GLN A 523 -22.81 -5.15 -8.54
N GLY A 524 -23.13 -3.93 -8.95
CA GLY A 524 -24.29 -3.61 -9.78
C GLY A 524 -23.95 -2.64 -10.90
N ALA A 525 -24.96 -2.36 -11.71
CA ALA A 525 -24.91 -1.43 -12.82
C ALA A 525 -26.06 -0.42 -12.75
N LYS A 526 -25.78 0.82 -13.13
CA LYS A 526 -26.77 1.85 -13.41
C LYS A 526 -26.71 2.17 -14.89
N MET A 527 -27.78 1.84 -15.59
CA MET A 527 -27.97 2.10 -17.01
C MET A 527 -28.59 3.48 -17.16
N SER A 528 -27.93 4.40 -17.87
CA SER A 528 -28.51 5.71 -18.16
C SER A 528 -29.60 5.58 -19.23
N PRO A 529 -30.79 6.20 -19.05
CA PRO A 529 -31.76 6.26 -20.14
C PRO A 529 -31.18 7.06 -21.31
N VAL A 530 -31.33 6.54 -22.52
CA VAL A 530 -30.83 7.15 -23.76
C VAL A 530 -31.41 8.56 -23.91
N GLN A 531 -30.54 9.59 -23.89
CA GLN A 531 -30.96 10.99 -24.11
C GLN A 531 -30.88 11.43 -25.57
N ASP A 532 -30.12 10.74 -26.43
CA ASP A 532 -29.99 11.06 -27.86
C ASP A 532 -30.29 9.82 -28.72
N ALA A 533 -31.40 9.87 -29.47
CA ALA A 533 -31.99 8.74 -30.20
C ALA A 533 -31.31 8.40 -31.54
N GLU A 534 -30.21 9.07 -31.93
CA GLU A 534 -29.67 8.96 -33.30
C GLU A 534 -28.28 8.31 -33.44
N ALA A 535 -27.59 7.89 -32.37
CA ALA A 535 -26.25 7.30 -32.53
C ALA A 535 -25.76 6.25 -31.52
N GLN A 536 -26.50 5.95 -30.44
CA GLN A 536 -26.05 4.96 -29.44
C GLN A 536 -27.11 3.88 -29.21
N GLU A 537 -26.71 2.60 -29.36
CA GLU A 537 -27.56 1.47 -29.00
C GLU A 537 -27.90 1.52 -27.51
N ALA A 538 -29.18 1.33 -27.18
CA ALA A 538 -29.61 1.28 -25.79
C ALA A 538 -28.92 0.12 -25.05
N PRO A 539 -28.48 0.32 -23.79
CA PRO A 539 -27.78 -0.72 -23.03
C PRO A 539 -28.71 -1.90 -22.80
N ARG A 540 -28.23 -3.11 -23.11
CA ARG A 540 -28.96 -4.38 -22.94
C ARG A 540 -28.50 -5.08 -21.67
N LEU A 541 -29.40 -5.86 -21.08
CA LEU A 541 -29.05 -6.80 -20.00
C LEU A 541 -27.99 -7.78 -20.53
N GLY A 542 -26.87 -7.91 -19.82
CA GLY A 542 -25.72 -8.70 -20.23
C GLY A 542 -24.51 -7.85 -20.66
N ASP A 543 -24.72 -6.61 -21.10
CA ASP A 543 -23.62 -5.74 -21.52
C ASP A 543 -22.70 -5.41 -20.34
N PHE A 544 -23.30 -5.09 -19.18
CA PHE A 544 -22.52 -4.87 -17.95
C PHE A 544 -21.70 -6.10 -17.57
N THR A 545 -22.29 -7.28 -17.61
CA THR A 545 -21.59 -8.53 -17.29
C THR A 545 -20.44 -8.79 -18.26
N ALA A 546 -20.64 -8.58 -19.57
CA ALA A 546 -19.62 -8.77 -20.59
C ALA A 546 -18.43 -7.82 -20.38
N GLU A 547 -18.70 -6.54 -20.12
CA GLU A 547 -17.67 -5.55 -19.80
C GLU A 547 -16.93 -5.89 -18.49
N TRP A 548 -17.66 -6.30 -17.46
CA TRP A 548 -17.10 -6.64 -16.15
C TRP A 548 -16.20 -7.88 -16.21
N VAL A 549 -16.63 -8.90 -16.97
CA VAL A 549 -15.83 -10.12 -17.23
C VAL A 549 -14.58 -9.76 -18.01
N LYS A 550 -14.70 -8.95 -19.06
CA LYS A 550 -13.55 -8.50 -19.85
C LYS A 550 -12.52 -7.78 -18.97
N TYR A 551 -12.97 -6.86 -18.12
CA TYR A 551 -12.10 -6.12 -17.21
C TYR A 551 -11.38 -7.01 -16.17
N ASN A 552 -12.05 -8.00 -15.60
CA ASN A 552 -11.47 -8.85 -14.55
C ASN A 552 -10.67 -10.04 -15.09
N CYS A 553 -11.00 -10.54 -16.28
CA CYS A 553 -10.40 -11.75 -16.84
C CYS A 553 -9.32 -11.45 -17.89
N ASP A 554 -9.33 -10.28 -18.52
CA ASP A 554 -8.35 -9.88 -19.53
C ASP A 554 -7.46 -8.73 -19.03
N PRO A 555 -6.19 -9.01 -18.64
CA PRO A 555 -5.27 -8.01 -18.14
C PRO A 555 -4.82 -6.99 -19.22
N ASP A 556 -5.02 -7.29 -20.50
CA ASP A 556 -4.70 -6.39 -21.62
C ASP A 556 -5.92 -5.59 -22.11
N SER A 557 -7.06 -5.75 -21.45
CA SER A 557 -8.24 -4.94 -21.75
C SER A 557 -7.96 -3.49 -21.36
N GLY A 558 -7.77 -2.61 -22.36
CA GLY A 558 -7.61 -1.16 -22.18
C GLY A 558 -8.85 -0.45 -21.63
N MET A 559 -9.72 -1.17 -20.91
CA MET A 559 -11.05 -0.76 -20.48
C MET A 559 -10.97 0.00 -19.16
N GLN A 560 -11.44 1.25 -19.14
CA GLN A 560 -11.43 2.10 -17.96
C GLN A 560 -12.86 2.44 -17.50
N TRP A 561 -13.22 1.96 -16.31
CA TRP A 561 -14.53 2.24 -15.71
C TRP A 561 -14.73 3.71 -15.31
N SER A 562 -13.65 4.52 -15.28
CA SER A 562 -13.62 5.94 -14.96
C SER A 562 -13.88 6.88 -16.15
N GLU A 563 -14.07 6.36 -17.36
CA GLU A 563 -14.38 7.19 -18.53
C GLU A 563 -15.74 7.88 -18.39
N ARG A 564 -15.80 9.19 -18.67
CA ARG A 564 -17.03 9.98 -18.58
C ARG A 564 -17.88 9.78 -19.84
N GLY A 565 -19.19 9.65 -19.65
CA GLY A 565 -20.16 9.50 -20.75
C GLY A 565 -20.46 8.04 -21.13
N ARG A 566 -20.04 7.06 -20.32
CA ARG A 566 -20.41 5.66 -20.52
C ARG A 566 -21.91 5.46 -20.31
N VAL A 567 -22.52 4.71 -21.21
CA VAL A 567 -23.94 4.33 -21.18
C VAL A 567 -24.25 3.42 -19.97
N ILE A 568 -23.24 2.65 -19.53
CA ILE A 568 -23.30 1.76 -18.37
C ILE A 568 -22.32 2.28 -17.32
N SER A 569 -22.85 2.60 -16.15
CA SER A 569 -22.05 2.99 -14.98
C SER A 569 -22.03 1.89 -13.95
N ALA A 570 -20.84 1.53 -13.45
CA ALA A 570 -20.69 0.51 -12.43
C ALA A 570 -20.89 1.11 -11.04
N ILE A 571 -21.57 0.38 -10.16
CA ILE A 571 -21.72 0.71 -8.75
C ILE A 571 -21.43 -0.52 -7.90
N TYR A 572 -20.87 -0.35 -6.71
CA TYR A 572 -20.71 -1.46 -5.78
C TYR A 572 -21.03 -1.04 -4.35
N GLY A 573 -21.38 -2.02 -3.53
CA GLY A 573 -21.63 -1.89 -2.10
C GLY A 573 -20.98 -3.04 -1.36
N VAL A 574 -20.47 -2.76 -0.17
CA VAL A 574 -19.87 -3.75 0.71
C VAL A 574 -20.50 -3.68 2.09
N SER A 575 -20.64 -4.83 2.73
CA SER A 575 -21.09 -4.97 4.11
C SER A 575 -20.12 -4.32 5.11
N LYS A 576 -20.62 -3.89 6.28
CA LYS A 576 -19.80 -3.22 7.32
C LYS A 576 -18.55 -4.02 7.72
N PRO A 577 -18.59 -5.35 7.92
CA PRO A 577 -17.41 -6.11 8.31
C PRO A 577 -16.53 -6.52 7.12
N TRP A 578 -16.83 -6.13 5.87
CA TRP A 578 -16.09 -6.57 4.69
C TRP A 578 -14.57 -6.40 4.82
N SER A 579 -14.11 -5.27 5.37
CA SER A 579 -12.69 -4.97 5.61
C SER A 579 -12.00 -5.86 6.63
N ASP A 580 -12.77 -6.55 7.48
CA ASP A 580 -12.25 -7.29 8.64
C ASP A 580 -12.10 -8.79 8.37
N TYR A 581 -12.47 -9.23 7.18
CA TYR A 581 -12.36 -10.63 6.82
C TYR A 581 -10.92 -11.11 6.90
N ALA A 582 -10.72 -12.12 7.73
CA ALA A 582 -9.51 -12.91 7.78
C ALA A 582 -9.87 -14.37 7.54
N LEU A 583 -9.08 -15.04 6.69
CA LEU A 583 -9.17 -16.48 6.53
C LEU A 583 -8.70 -17.18 7.81
N HIS A 584 -9.02 -18.48 7.96
CA HIS A 584 -8.60 -19.25 9.14
C HIS A 584 -7.10 -19.08 9.41
N LEU A 585 -6.80 -18.57 10.60
CA LEU A 585 -5.45 -18.26 11.06
C LEU A 585 -4.81 -19.53 11.65
N PRO A 586 -3.49 -19.73 11.49
CA PRO A 586 -2.80 -20.87 12.09
C PRO A 586 -2.94 -20.86 13.62
N THR A 587 -3.15 -22.06 14.18
CA THR A 587 -3.22 -22.27 15.63
C THR A 587 -1.82 -22.21 16.26
N GLY A 588 -1.73 -22.04 17.59
CA GLY A 588 -0.43 -22.05 18.29
C GLY A 588 0.34 -23.38 18.13
N SER A 589 -0.38 -24.49 17.94
CA SER A 589 0.19 -25.80 17.61
C SER A 589 0.81 -25.83 16.21
N ASP A 590 0.21 -25.15 15.22
CA ASP A 590 0.77 -25.08 13.87
C ASP A 590 2.08 -24.29 13.85
N VAL A 591 2.13 -23.18 14.61
CA VAL A 591 3.35 -22.39 14.80
C VAL A 591 4.44 -23.26 15.43
N ALA A 592 4.12 -24.00 16.51
CA ALA A 592 5.09 -24.85 17.19
C ALA A 592 5.59 -26.00 16.30
N LYS A 593 4.71 -26.62 15.50
CA LYS A 593 5.08 -27.65 14.54
C LYS A 593 6.00 -27.08 13.45
N HIS A 594 5.60 -25.96 12.84
CA HIS A 594 6.39 -25.28 11.82
C HIS A 594 7.79 -24.94 12.34
N TRP A 595 7.86 -24.42 13.56
CA TRP A 595 9.12 -23.99 14.15
C TRP A 595 10.06 -25.18 14.41
N LYS A 596 9.54 -26.28 14.97
CA LYS A 596 10.34 -27.50 15.21
C LYS A 596 10.92 -28.10 13.94
N THR A 597 10.24 -27.94 12.81
CA THR A 597 10.69 -28.47 11.50
C THR A 597 11.79 -27.62 10.85
N HIS A 598 11.78 -26.29 11.03
CA HIS A 598 12.65 -25.39 10.26
C HIS A 598 13.80 -24.76 11.06
N PHE A 599 13.73 -24.77 12.40
CA PHE A 599 14.71 -24.10 13.25
C PHE A 599 15.46 -25.07 14.17
N PRO A 600 16.72 -24.74 14.55
CA PRO A 600 17.52 -25.56 15.46
C PRO A 600 16.93 -25.61 16.88
N LYS A 601 17.23 -26.68 17.62
CA LYS A 601 16.68 -26.94 18.97
C LYS A 601 16.93 -25.81 19.97
N ALA A 602 18.01 -25.05 19.81
CA ALA A 602 18.36 -23.92 20.68
C ALA A 602 17.28 -22.81 20.70
N THR A 603 16.48 -22.67 19.64
CA THR A 603 15.46 -21.63 19.54
C THR A 603 14.08 -22.09 20.02
N TYR A 604 13.92 -23.33 20.48
CA TYR A 604 12.62 -23.87 20.87
C TYR A 604 11.97 -23.15 22.07
N PRO A 605 12.71 -22.69 23.10
CA PRO A 605 12.11 -21.91 24.18
C PRO A 605 11.43 -20.62 23.69
N LEU A 606 11.91 -20.01 22.59
CA LEU A 606 11.31 -18.81 22.01
C LEU A 606 9.91 -19.06 21.46
N VAL A 607 9.59 -20.29 21.06
CA VAL A 607 8.23 -20.64 20.58
C VAL A 607 7.22 -20.47 21.70
N ALA A 608 7.57 -20.88 22.92
CA ALA A 608 6.69 -20.74 24.08
C ALA A 608 6.48 -19.26 24.41
N VAL A 609 7.55 -18.46 24.38
CA VAL A 609 7.50 -17.01 24.62
C VAL A 609 6.72 -16.29 23.53
N ALA A 610 6.94 -16.62 22.25
CA ALA A 610 6.24 -16.05 21.11
C ALA A 610 4.75 -16.42 21.15
N ASN A 611 4.40 -17.69 21.40
CA ASN A 611 3.01 -18.11 21.54
C ASN A 611 2.33 -17.45 22.75
N TRP A 612 3.04 -17.25 23.86
CA TRP A 612 2.51 -16.54 25.01
C TRP A 612 2.26 -15.07 24.72
N CYS A 613 3.24 -14.38 24.10
CA CYS A 613 3.14 -12.98 23.69
C CYS A 613 2.01 -12.77 22.65
N CYS A 614 1.87 -13.68 21.68
CA CYS A 614 0.77 -13.67 20.72
C CYS A 614 -0.58 -13.97 21.39
N GLY A 615 -0.63 -14.87 22.39
CA GLY A 615 -1.83 -15.19 23.16
C GLY A 615 -2.31 -14.04 24.05
N LEU A 616 -1.40 -13.17 24.49
CA LEU A 616 -1.71 -11.97 25.28
C LEU A 616 -2.38 -10.85 24.46
N ASN A 617 -2.43 -10.98 23.13
CA ASN A 617 -3.14 -10.03 22.25
C ASN A 617 -2.71 -8.57 22.50
N LEU A 618 -1.43 -8.33 22.80
CA LEU A 618 -0.88 -7.01 23.20
C LEU A 618 -1.17 -5.88 22.20
N LEU A 619 -1.40 -6.22 20.93
CA LEU A 619 -1.74 -5.27 19.85
C LEU A 619 -3.25 -5.23 19.53
N TRP A 620 -4.11 -5.81 20.38
CA TRP A 620 -5.55 -5.86 20.14
C TRP A 620 -6.16 -4.47 19.96
N LEU A 621 -5.77 -3.50 20.80
CA LEU A 621 -6.18 -2.09 20.69
C LEU A 621 -5.77 -1.47 19.35
N CYS A 622 -4.53 -1.71 18.91
CA CYS A 622 -4.04 -1.24 17.61
C CYS A 622 -4.82 -1.90 16.46
N SER A 623 -5.05 -3.21 16.55
CA SER A 623 -5.81 -3.96 15.54
C SER A 623 -7.28 -3.52 15.46
N ALA A 624 -7.92 -3.21 16.59
CA ALA A 624 -9.29 -2.71 16.66
C ALA A 624 -9.40 -1.29 16.09
N CYS A 625 -8.43 -0.42 16.42
CA CYS A 625 -8.34 0.91 15.85
C CYS A 625 -8.14 0.86 14.32
N LEU A 626 -7.21 0.02 13.84
CA LEU A 626 -6.98 -0.18 12.41
C LEU A 626 -8.23 -0.72 11.68
N ARG A 627 -8.97 -1.65 12.30
CA ARG A 627 -10.26 -2.12 11.75
C ARG A 627 -11.28 -0.98 11.67
N CYS A 628 -11.40 -0.16 12.71
CA CYS A 628 -12.29 1.00 12.69
C CYS A 628 -11.90 2.00 11.60
N VAL A 629 -10.61 2.31 11.46
CA VAL A 629 -10.10 3.18 10.40
C VAL A 629 -10.37 2.59 9.01
N ARG A 630 -10.19 1.28 8.80
CA ARG A 630 -10.52 0.61 7.53
C ARG A 630 -12.02 0.68 7.20
N ARG A 631 -12.89 0.48 8.20
CA ARG A 631 -14.34 0.62 8.04
C ARG A 631 -14.75 2.05 7.71
N LEU A 632 -14.22 3.03 8.45
CA LEU A 632 -14.45 4.45 8.19
C LEU A 632 -13.95 4.85 6.80
N LYS A 633 -12.77 4.36 6.39
CA LYS A 633 -12.20 4.57 5.06
C LYS A 633 -13.15 4.10 3.96
N LEU A 634 -13.62 2.84 4.02
CA LEU A 634 -14.55 2.31 3.01
C LEU A 634 -15.90 3.02 3.02
N SER A 635 -16.34 3.55 4.17
CA SER A 635 -17.60 4.26 4.30
C SER A 635 -17.54 5.69 3.78
N TRP A 636 -16.47 6.44 4.06
CA TRP A 636 -16.36 7.87 3.72
C TRP A 636 -15.79 8.07 2.32
N PHE A 637 -14.85 7.23 1.89
CA PHE A 637 -14.16 7.31 0.60
C PHE A 637 -14.04 5.93 -0.04
N PRO A 638 -15.16 5.32 -0.50
CA PRO A 638 -15.10 4.06 -1.23
C PRO A 638 -14.26 4.24 -2.51
N PRO A 639 -13.20 3.43 -2.70
CA PRO A 639 -12.33 3.56 -3.87
C PRO A 639 -13.09 3.29 -5.17
N SER A 640 -12.67 3.89 -6.29
CA SER A 640 -13.25 3.60 -7.62
C SER A 640 -13.04 2.13 -8.01
N ILE A 641 -11.93 1.54 -7.60
CA ILE A 641 -11.61 0.13 -7.81
C ILE A 641 -11.26 -0.48 -6.44
N LEU A 642 -12.05 -1.44 -5.98
CA LEU A 642 -11.81 -2.20 -4.75
C LEU A 642 -11.34 -3.61 -5.10
N ASP A 643 -10.06 -3.89 -4.89
CA ASP A 643 -9.51 -5.24 -5.00
C ASP A 643 -9.98 -6.11 -3.84
N THR A 644 -10.58 -7.26 -4.15
CA THR A 644 -11.04 -8.23 -3.16
C THR A 644 -9.89 -9.09 -2.62
N GLY A 645 -8.70 -9.03 -3.21
CA GLY A 645 -7.53 -9.83 -2.86
C GLY A 645 -7.57 -11.26 -3.40
N GLN A 646 -8.57 -11.60 -4.22
CA GLN A 646 -8.77 -12.93 -4.80
C GLN A 646 -8.77 -12.90 -6.35
N GLY A 647 -8.19 -11.85 -6.93
CA GLY A 647 -8.14 -11.66 -8.39
C GLY A 647 -9.40 -11.05 -9.00
N ILE A 648 -10.36 -10.60 -8.17
CA ILE A 648 -11.56 -9.89 -8.61
C ILE A 648 -11.53 -8.47 -8.06
N LYS A 649 -11.77 -7.50 -8.94
CA LYS A 649 -11.86 -6.07 -8.65
C LYS A 649 -13.33 -5.63 -8.76
N LEU A 650 -13.86 -5.09 -7.67
CA LEU A 650 -15.15 -4.40 -7.68
C LEU A 650 -14.92 -2.98 -8.21
N VAL A 651 -15.82 -2.50 -9.04
CA VAL A 651 -15.60 -1.27 -9.83
C VAL A 651 -16.75 -0.30 -9.67
N ARG A 652 -16.41 0.99 -9.61
CA ARG A 652 -17.31 2.12 -9.53
C ARG A 652 -16.88 3.16 -10.56
N SER A 653 -17.85 3.62 -11.34
CA SER A 653 -17.71 4.69 -12.34
C SER A 653 -17.83 6.08 -11.73
#